data_AF-A0A8C4RCW5-F1
#
_entry.id   AF-A0A8C4RCW5-F1
#
_cell.length_a   1.000
_cell.length_b   1.000
_cell.length_c   1.000
_cell.angle_alpha   90.00
_cell.angle_beta   90.00
_cell.angle_gamma   90.00
#
_symmetry.space_group_name_H-M   'P 1'
#
loop_
_entity.id
_entity.type
_entity.pdbx_description
1 polymer ?
#
loop_
_entity_poly.entity_id
_entity_poly.type
_entity_poly.pdbx_seq_one_letter_code
_entity_poly.pdbx_strand_id
1 'polypeptide(L)'
;MAATEYGKGRMVVFGHEAYLKEPNIKTLICNCVKWLKSNPDAVVGIPKCYESIASILTAAGHKVKVSDKFDSSMGVFFINGQEQISQLSEITEFIKGGGGVLIGAQAWNWCYCNPGNDPLTHFPANKLTGLADIYFGSNSRARGFFTIDMKTCPEKSKTFIKTSDQVPAIFQLLQNITVLDLNIDADPGELVIKSTKAIPILKDQAGAVLMAATEYGKGRMVAFGHEAYLKEPNIQMFICNCVKWLKSNPDAVVGIPKYCESVASILIANGHKVKVSDKFDSSMGVFFINGQEQISQLPEITEFIKGGGGVMIGAQAWCWCIQNPGKDPLAHFPANKLTGLADIYFGPNKRPRGYFTIHMTTSGASEMVIKTTQHMPITSNLLENITDLDLNFDADPGELVVKSKKILPILRDQAGAVLMAATEYGKGRMVVFGHEQYLMAPQLHTLVCNCVRWIKSNPDTVVGLPKCYEGVASILTAAGHKVKISDKFDSSMGVFFVNGQEEISQLPELTEFIKGGGGVMIGAQAWSWSSSNPGKDPLAHFPANKLTGLADIYFGQNKRPRGYFTIHMTTSGAPEMVIKTTQHMPTTSRLLENITDLDLNFDADPGELVVKSTKAIPILKDQAGAVLMTATEYGKGRMVVFGHEQYLMAPQLHTLVCNCVRWIKSNPDTVVGLPKCYEGVASILTAAGHKVKISDKFDSSMGVFFVNGQEEISQLPELTEFIKGGGGVMIGAQAWCWCSLNPGKDPLAHFPANKLTGLADIYFGPNKRPRGYFTIHMTTSGAPEMVIKTTQHMPTTSRLLENITDLDLNFDADPGELVVKSTKAIPILKDQAGAVLMTATEYGKGRMVVF
;
A
#
# COMPACT_ATOMS: atom_id res chain seq x y z
N MET A 1 14.92 3.28 24.89
CA MET A 1 14.94 4.53 25.67
C MET A 1 15.65 5.56 24.81
N ALA A 2 15.15 6.80 24.77
CA ALA A 2 15.78 7.92 24.08
C ALA A 2 15.86 9.12 25.04
N ALA A 3 16.82 10.03 24.82
CA ALA A 3 16.95 11.26 25.58
C ALA A 3 17.38 12.39 24.64
N THR A 4 16.90 13.60 24.89
CA THR A 4 17.14 14.77 24.04
C THR A 4 16.98 16.07 24.81
N GLU A 5 17.49 17.16 24.24
CA GLU A 5 17.25 18.52 24.70
C GLU A 5 16.25 19.21 23.77
N TYR A 6 15.31 19.98 24.33
CA TYR A 6 14.33 20.75 23.56
C TYR A 6 14.15 22.14 24.18
N GLY A 7 14.42 23.19 23.40
CA GLY A 7 14.57 24.54 23.95
C GLY A 7 15.71 24.60 24.97
N LYS A 8 15.42 25.03 26.20
CA LYS A 8 16.37 24.98 27.33
C LYS A 8 16.22 23.74 28.21
N GLY A 9 15.19 22.92 27.96
CA GLY A 9 14.81 21.78 28.80
C GLY A 9 15.30 20.44 28.25
N ARG A 10 14.95 19.39 28.98
CA ARG A 10 15.43 18.02 28.71
C ARG A 10 14.29 17.02 28.73
N MET A 11 14.37 15.99 27.90
CA MET A 11 13.36 14.95 27.80
C MET A 11 13.99 13.55 27.80
N VAL A 12 13.40 12.62 28.54
CA VAL A 12 13.73 11.18 28.51
C VAL A 12 12.48 10.37 28.18
N VAL A 13 12.59 9.43 27.25
CA VAL A 13 11.48 8.67 26.66
C VAL A 13 11.70 7.16 26.82
N PHE A 14 10.76 6.47 27.44
CA PHE A 14 10.70 5.01 27.57
C PHE A 14 9.61 4.44 26.67
N GLY A 15 9.95 3.42 25.87
CA GLY A 15 9.05 2.76 24.91
C GLY A 15 7.92 1.94 25.51
N HIS A 16 7.77 1.96 26.84
CA HIS A 16 6.64 1.39 27.56
C HIS A 16 6.57 2.01 28.98
N GLU A 17 5.37 2.41 29.40
CA GLU A 17 5.02 2.91 30.72
C GLU A 17 5.29 1.91 31.86
N ALA A 18 5.24 0.61 31.59
CA ALA A 18 5.48 -0.42 32.60
C ALA A 18 6.91 -0.37 33.16
N TYR A 19 7.89 0.02 32.35
CA TYR A 19 9.27 0.18 32.81
C TYR A 19 9.39 1.17 33.97
N LEU A 20 8.59 2.23 33.96
CA LEU A 20 8.55 3.22 35.04
C LEU A 20 7.92 2.68 36.32
N LYS A 21 7.51 1.42 36.37
CA LYS A 21 7.01 0.75 37.59
C LYS A 21 7.94 -0.37 38.05
N GLU A 22 8.99 -0.69 37.29
CA GLU A 22 9.87 -1.83 37.54
C GLU A 22 11.00 -1.51 38.54
N PRO A 23 11.11 -2.24 39.67
CA PRO A 23 12.15 -2.01 40.67
C PRO A 23 13.58 -2.20 40.13
N ASN A 24 13.74 -3.07 39.13
CA ASN A 24 15.04 -3.44 38.56
C ASN A 24 15.75 -2.29 37.84
N ILE A 25 15.01 -1.27 37.40
CA ILE A 25 15.58 -0.11 36.70
C ILE A 25 15.64 1.15 37.57
N LYS A 26 15.44 1.02 38.89
CA LYS A 26 15.44 2.15 39.85
C LYS A 26 16.68 3.05 39.72
N THR A 27 17.85 2.46 39.52
CA THR A 27 19.12 3.19 39.37
C THR A 27 19.13 4.03 38.10
N LEU A 28 18.61 3.47 37.00
CA LEU A 28 18.48 4.19 35.73
C LEU A 28 17.50 5.35 35.86
N ILE A 29 16.34 5.15 36.51
CA ILE A 29 15.36 6.21 36.76
C ILE A 29 15.97 7.35 37.58
N CYS A 30 16.73 7.05 38.64
CA CYS A 30 17.43 8.08 39.43
C CYS A 30 18.43 8.87 38.57
N ASN A 31 19.18 8.20 37.68
CA ASN A 31 20.11 8.87 36.78
C ASN A 31 19.39 9.75 35.75
N CYS A 32 18.28 9.29 35.19
CA CYS A 32 17.44 10.09 34.30
C CYS A 32 16.92 11.35 35.02
N VAL A 33 16.42 11.21 36.25
CA VAL A 33 15.95 12.38 37.04
C VAL A 33 17.09 13.34 37.33
N LYS A 34 18.28 12.85 37.72
CA LYS A 34 19.46 13.72 37.91
C LYS A 34 19.81 14.49 36.64
N TRP A 35 19.74 13.85 35.48
CA TRP A 35 20.01 14.49 34.20
C TRP A 35 18.93 15.49 33.78
N LEU A 36 17.66 15.19 34.05
CA LEU A 36 16.52 16.05 33.70
C LEU A 36 16.44 17.33 34.54
N LYS A 37 16.99 17.33 35.76
CA LYS A 37 16.98 18.50 36.64
C LYS A 37 17.85 19.64 36.09
N SER A 38 17.26 20.82 35.99
CA SER A 38 17.99 22.08 35.75
C SER A 38 18.72 22.59 37.01
N ASN A 39 18.26 22.20 38.20
CA ASN A 39 18.88 22.49 39.51
C ASN A 39 18.68 21.29 40.46
N PRO A 40 19.67 20.89 41.29
CA PRO A 40 19.53 19.74 42.22
C PRO A 40 18.30 19.79 43.15
N ASP A 41 17.87 20.98 43.56
CA ASP A 41 16.71 21.18 44.46
C ASP A 41 15.34 21.11 43.78
N ALA A 42 15.29 20.98 42.44
CA ALA A 42 14.04 20.88 41.70
C ALA A 42 13.12 19.77 42.23
N VAL A 43 11.84 20.11 42.40
CA VAL A 43 10.79 19.16 42.78
C VAL A 43 10.45 18.27 41.59
N VAL A 44 10.36 16.97 41.82
CA VAL A 44 9.95 15.97 40.83
C VAL A 44 8.47 15.68 41.00
N GLY A 45 7.66 16.06 40.02
CA GLY A 45 6.25 15.74 39.96
C GLY A 45 6.01 14.34 39.41
N ILE A 46 5.22 13.55 40.14
CA ILE A 46 4.94 12.14 39.79
C ILE A 46 3.43 11.92 39.80
N PRO A 47 2.81 11.52 38.67
CA PRO A 47 1.42 11.06 38.64
C PRO A 47 1.17 9.89 39.58
N LYS A 48 -0.04 9.76 40.14
CA LYS A 48 -0.36 8.67 41.10
C LYS A 48 -0.15 7.29 40.49
N CYS A 49 -0.32 7.14 39.17
CA CYS A 49 -0.07 5.87 38.48
C CYS A 49 1.39 5.39 38.55
N TYR A 50 2.33 6.26 38.97
CA TYR A 50 3.74 5.97 39.22
C TYR A 50 4.15 6.18 40.69
N GLU A 51 3.20 6.15 41.64
CA GLU A 51 3.47 6.40 43.07
C GLU A 51 4.56 5.48 43.66
N SER A 52 4.71 4.25 43.16
CA SER A 52 5.78 3.35 43.57
C SER A 52 7.18 3.95 43.37
N ILE A 53 7.38 4.79 42.35
CA ILE A 53 8.65 5.49 42.08
C ILE A 53 8.88 6.67 43.02
N ALA A 54 7.83 7.28 43.56
CA ALA A 54 7.96 8.38 44.50
C ALA A 54 8.80 7.97 45.71
N SER A 55 8.52 6.80 46.29
CA SER A 55 9.28 6.24 47.41
C SER A 55 10.77 6.01 47.07
N ILE A 56 11.06 5.53 45.86
CA ILE A 56 12.41 5.27 45.37
C ILE A 56 13.19 6.59 45.21
N LEU A 57 12.56 7.61 44.60
CA LEU A 57 13.21 8.90 44.39
C LEU A 57 13.39 9.68 45.69
N THR A 58 12.45 9.59 46.63
CA THR A 58 12.60 10.15 47.98
C THR A 58 13.74 9.47 48.74
N ALA A 59 13.84 8.14 48.70
CA ALA A 59 14.95 7.40 49.30
C ALA A 59 16.31 7.75 48.66
N ALA A 60 16.31 8.11 47.37
CA ALA A 60 17.48 8.60 46.65
C ALA A 60 17.77 10.10 46.87
N GLY A 61 17.02 10.78 47.76
CA GLY A 61 17.26 12.17 48.16
C GLY A 61 16.58 13.24 47.30
N HIS A 62 15.65 12.87 46.41
CA HIS A 62 14.91 13.84 45.59
C HIS A 62 13.65 14.35 46.32
N LYS A 63 13.39 15.66 46.21
CA LYS A 63 12.10 16.26 46.61
C LYS A 63 11.03 15.84 45.60
N VAL A 64 9.99 15.14 46.04
CA VAL A 64 8.93 14.58 45.18
C VAL A 64 7.57 15.16 45.57
N LYS A 65 6.74 15.47 44.56
CA LYS A 65 5.33 15.87 44.72
C LYS A 65 4.46 14.91 43.91
N VAL A 66 3.60 14.15 44.57
CA VAL A 66 2.65 13.27 43.88
C VAL A 66 1.44 14.08 43.42
N SER A 67 1.20 14.12 42.11
CA SER A 67 0.11 14.89 41.49
C SER A 67 -0.18 14.37 40.09
N ASP A 68 -1.46 14.10 39.79
CA ASP A 68 -1.91 13.70 38.44
C ASP A 68 -1.91 14.86 37.44
N LYS A 69 -1.83 16.10 37.93
CA LYS A 69 -1.76 17.32 37.12
C LYS A 69 -0.36 17.92 37.15
N PHE A 70 0.07 18.41 35.99
CA PHE A 70 1.26 19.23 35.86
C PHE A 70 1.04 20.59 36.57
N ASP A 71 2.10 21.07 37.23
CA ASP A 71 2.19 22.35 37.92
C ASP A 71 3.57 22.96 37.63
N SER A 72 3.60 24.24 37.26
CA SER A 72 4.82 24.95 36.86
C SER A 72 5.83 25.13 38.00
N SER A 73 5.44 24.87 39.26
CA SER A 73 6.39 24.82 40.40
C SER A 73 7.34 23.61 40.38
N MET A 74 7.04 22.60 39.55
CA MET A 74 7.88 21.41 39.39
C MET A 74 9.08 21.71 38.48
N GLY A 75 10.22 21.08 38.73
CA GLY A 75 11.38 21.17 37.83
C GLY A 75 11.60 19.92 36.97
N VAL A 76 10.99 18.79 37.34
CA VAL A 76 10.86 17.59 36.49
C VAL A 76 9.44 17.05 36.61
N PHE A 77 8.81 16.64 35.52
CA PHE A 77 7.48 16.01 35.54
C PHE A 77 7.45 14.67 34.79
N PHE A 78 6.86 13.66 35.43
CA PHE A 78 6.60 12.36 34.81
C PHE A 78 5.26 12.40 34.07
N ILE A 79 5.25 11.87 32.85
CA ILE A 79 4.07 11.85 31.99
C ILE A 79 3.66 10.41 31.72
N ASN A 80 2.38 10.10 31.92
CA ASN A 80 1.74 8.96 31.30
C ASN A 80 1.22 9.40 29.92
N GLY A 81 1.79 8.83 28.85
CA GLY A 81 1.53 9.25 27.47
C GLY A 81 0.12 8.95 26.95
N GLN A 82 -0.85 8.70 27.83
CA GLN A 82 -2.27 8.51 27.52
C GLN A 82 -3.19 9.52 28.21
N GLU A 83 -2.83 10.03 29.40
CA GLU A 83 -3.74 10.79 30.27
C GLU A 83 -3.39 12.29 30.37
N GLN A 84 -2.11 12.65 30.41
CA GLN A 84 -1.67 14.03 30.67
C GLN A 84 -1.44 14.86 29.39
N ILE A 85 -1.89 14.39 28.22
CA ILE A 85 -1.83 15.15 26.96
C ILE A 85 -2.78 16.35 26.96
N SER A 86 -3.75 16.43 27.88
CA SER A 86 -4.62 17.62 28.00
C SER A 86 -3.87 18.88 28.46
N GLN A 87 -2.66 18.75 29.02
CA GLN A 87 -1.80 19.88 29.45
C GLN A 87 -0.60 20.09 28.51
N LEU A 88 -0.74 19.70 27.24
CA LEU A 88 0.37 19.68 26.28
C LEU A 88 1.00 21.06 26.10
N SER A 89 0.19 22.12 26.05
CA SER A 89 0.66 23.50 25.86
C SER A 89 1.50 23.97 27.05
N GLU A 90 1.04 23.76 28.29
CA GLU A 90 1.80 24.17 29.47
C GLU A 90 3.08 23.36 29.65
N ILE A 91 3.02 22.05 29.38
CA ILE A 91 4.18 21.15 29.43
C ILE A 91 5.19 21.51 28.34
N THR A 92 4.73 21.91 27.15
CA THR A 92 5.61 22.33 26.05
C THR A 92 6.37 23.61 26.43
N GLU A 93 5.68 24.62 26.95
CA GLU A 93 6.33 25.86 27.41
C GLU A 93 7.26 25.61 28.61
N PHE A 94 6.87 24.70 29.51
CA PHE A 94 7.73 24.26 30.60
C PHE A 94 9.06 23.66 30.11
N ILE A 95 9.03 22.75 29.13
CA ILE A 95 10.25 22.18 28.55
C ILE A 95 11.05 23.28 27.85
N LYS A 96 10.43 24.13 27.02
CA LYS A 96 11.12 25.25 26.36
C LYS A 96 11.83 26.17 27.38
N GLY A 97 11.20 26.38 28.54
CA GLY A 97 11.69 27.21 29.64
C GLY A 97 12.80 26.60 30.49
N GLY A 98 13.16 25.32 30.30
CA GLY A 98 14.23 24.65 31.07
C GLY A 98 13.76 23.50 31.97
N GLY A 99 12.50 23.12 31.88
CA GLY A 99 11.92 21.99 32.60
C GLY A 99 12.38 20.63 32.08
N GLY A 100 12.37 19.63 32.97
CA GLY A 100 12.65 18.24 32.62
C GLY A 100 11.38 17.40 32.49
N VAL A 101 11.29 16.54 31.47
CA VAL A 101 10.17 15.61 31.31
C VAL A 101 10.64 14.17 31.15
N LEU A 102 10.00 13.25 31.87
CA LEU A 102 10.18 11.81 31.70
C LEU A 102 8.86 11.17 31.28
N ILE A 103 8.83 10.52 30.12
CA ILE A 103 7.62 9.92 29.58
C ILE A 103 7.78 8.42 29.34
N GLY A 104 6.78 7.65 29.75
CA GLY A 104 6.62 6.24 29.39
C GLY A 104 5.32 6.05 28.63
N ALA A 105 5.38 5.47 27.45
CA ALA A 105 4.21 5.19 26.62
C ALA A 105 4.48 4.06 25.63
N GLN A 106 3.42 3.49 25.07
CA GLN A 106 3.51 2.46 24.02
C GLN A 106 2.51 2.71 22.89
N ALA A 107 3.02 2.90 21.67
CA ALA A 107 2.17 3.12 20.50
C ALA A 107 1.63 1.81 19.91
N TRP A 108 2.30 0.67 20.05
CA TRP A 108 1.85 -0.59 19.45
C TRP A 108 0.46 -1.03 19.97
N ASN A 109 0.22 -0.95 21.28
CA ASN A 109 -1.08 -1.29 21.87
C ASN A 109 -2.13 -0.25 21.49
N TRP A 110 -1.73 1.02 21.40
CA TRP A 110 -2.60 2.08 20.92
C TRP A 110 -3.00 1.87 19.45
N CYS A 111 -2.09 1.46 18.56
CA CYS A 111 -2.37 1.11 17.17
C CYS A 111 -3.32 -0.08 17.06
N TYR A 112 -3.20 -1.06 17.95
CA TYR A 112 -4.14 -2.17 18.04
C TYR A 112 -5.56 -1.67 18.35
N CYS A 113 -5.71 -0.70 19.26
CA CYS A 113 -6.98 -0.08 19.59
C CYS A 113 -7.45 0.97 18.56
N ASN A 114 -6.57 1.41 17.64
CA ASN A 114 -6.81 2.47 16.66
C ASN A 114 -6.32 2.04 15.26
N PRO A 115 -6.90 0.99 14.67
CA PRO A 115 -6.46 0.46 13.38
C PRO A 115 -6.65 1.51 12.27
N GLY A 116 -5.70 1.56 11.33
CA GLY A 116 -5.68 2.52 10.22
C GLY A 116 -5.10 3.90 10.56
N ASN A 117 -4.94 4.22 11.85
CA ASN A 117 -4.29 5.45 12.28
C ASN A 117 -2.78 5.26 12.40
N ASP A 118 -2.02 6.09 11.69
CA ASP A 118 -0.57 6.13 11.81
C ASP A 118 -0.18 6.68 13.19
N PRO A 119 0.54 5.92 14.03
CA PRO A 119 0.97 6.41 15.34
C PRO A 119 1.83 7.65 15.25
N LEU A 120 2.61 7.85 14.17
CA LEU A 120 3.47 9.03 14.05
C LEU A 120 2.67 10.34 14.08
N THR A 121 1.47 10.33 13.51
CA THR A 121 0.60 11.50 13.37
C THR A 121 -0.54 11.53 14.39
N HIS A 122 -0.97 10.36 14.88
CA HIS A 122 -2.19 10.25 15.69
C HIS A 122 -1.95 9.76 17.13
N PHE A 123 -0.81 9.15 17.46
CA PHE A 123 -0.53 8.72 18.83
C PHE A 123 -0.29 9.95 19.72
N PRO A 124 -1.06 10.16 20.80
CA PRO A 124 -1.02 11.46 21.46
C PRO A 124 0.30 11.76 22.20
N ALA A 125 1.06 10.75 22.64
CA ALA A 125 2.41 10.98 23.15
C ALA A 125 3.37 11.53 22.08
N ASN A 126 3.20 11.15 20.80
CA ASN A 126 4.01 11.66 19.69
C ASN A 126 3.76 13.15 19.43
N LYS A 127 2.63 13.72 19.86
CA LYS A 127 2.40 15.18 19.79
C LYS A 127 3.36 15.95 20.70
N LEU A 128 3.81 15.34 21.80
CA LEU A 128 4.81 15.93 22.70
C LEU A 128 6.23 15.55 22.32
N THR A 129 6.50 14.24 22.15
CA THR A 129 7.87 13.76 21.90
C THR A 129 8.35 14.05 20.49
N GLY A 130 7.42 14.18 19.52
CA GLY A 130 7.70 14.58 18.16
C GLY A 130 8.23 16.01 18.04
N LEU A 131 7.95 16.89 19.02
CA LEU A 131 8.59 18.21 19.10
C LEU A 131 10.12 18.12 19.20
N ALA A 132 10.62 17.00 19.73
CA ALA A 132 12.03 16.73 19.92
C ALA A 132 12.52 15.56 19.04
N ASP A 133 11.82 15.29 17.93
CA ASP A 133 12.12 14.24 16.95
C ASP A 133 12.19 12.81 17.51
N ILE A 134 11.48 12.53 18.62
CA ILE A 134 11.35 11.19 19.18
C ILE A 134 9.94 10.67 18.95
N TYR A 135 9.81 9.52 18.28
CA TYR A 135 8.52 8.93 17.93
C TYR A 135 8.39 7.49 18.42
N PHE A 136 7.21 7.17 18.96
CA PHE A 136 6.75 5.82 19.23
C PHE A 136 6.14 5.23 17.94
N GLY A 137 6.62 4.06 17.52
CA GLY A 137 6.15 3.36 16.32
C GLY A 137 5.13 2.24 16.59
N SER A 138 4.53 1.71 15.53
CA SER A 138 3.44 0.71 15.57
C SER A 138 3.86 -0.69 15.99
N ASN A 139 5.15 -1.02 15.92
CA ASN A 139 5.63 -2.39 16.14
C ASN A 139 5.97 -2.66 17.61
N SER A 140 5.54 -3.82 18.12
CA SER A 140 6.07 -4.37 19.38
C SER A 140 7.47 -4.96 19.18
N ARG A 141 8.24 -5.09 20.26
CA ARG A 141 9.60 -5.67 20.25
C ARG A 141 9.71 -6.75 21.32
N ALA A 142 10.56 -7.75 21.07
CA ALA A 142 10.77 -8.86 21.99
C ALA A 142 11.37 -8.38 23.33
N ARG A 143 10.92 -8.99 24.43
CA ARG A 143 11.51 -8.82 25.77
C ARG A 143 12.84 -9.57 25.83
N GLY A 144 13.83 -9.03 26.54
CA GLY A 144 15.14 -9.67 26.66
C GLY A 144 16.09 -8.95 27.60
N PHE A 145 17.27 -9.55 27.78
CA PHE A 145 18.41 -8.92 28.47
C PHE A 145 19.18 -8.04 27.48
N PHE A 146 19.47 -6.79 27.88
CA PHE A 146 20.17 -5.82 27.06
C PHE A 146 21.51 -5.46 27.71
N THR A 147 22.61 -5.58 26.96
CA THR A 147 23.95 -5.16 27.41
C THR A 147 24.15 -3.68 27.06
N ILE A 148 24.61 -2.87 28.02
CA ILE A 148 24.98 -1.48 27.78
C ILE A 148 26.39 -1.45 27.19
N ASP A 149 26.52 -1.13 25.91
CA ASP A 149 27.84 -0.90 25.28
C ASP A 149 28.30 0.54 25.55
N MET A 150 29.36 0.68 26.33
CA MET A 150 29.93 1.99 26.70
C MET A 150 30.80 2.60 25.58
N LYS A 151 31.08 1.88 24.49
CA LYS A 151 31.99 2.34 23.42
C LYS A 151 31.36 3.33 22.44
N THR A 152 30.04 3.58 22.50
CA THR A 152 29.31 4.46 21.57
C THR A 152 28.56 5.59 22.28
N CYS A 153 29.21 6.29 23.22
CA CYS A 153 28.70 7.57 23.70
C CYS A 153 29.33 8.68 22.82
N PRO A 154 28.57 9.38 21.95
CA PRO A 154 29.16 10.43 21.12
C PRO A 154 29.75 11.52 22.00
N GLU A 155 31.05 11.80 21.84
CA GLU A 155 31.67 12.98 22.44
C GLU A 155 30.96 14.24 21.93
N LYS A 156 30.45 15.06 22.87
CA LYS A 156 29.87 16.40 22.70
C LYS A 156 29.19 16.65 21.34
N SER A 157 27.87 16.42 21.27
CA SER A 157 27.09 16.88 20.12
C SER A 157 27.20 18.40 19.98
N LYS A 158 27.49 18.86 18.77
CA LYS A 158 27.39 20.26 18.39
C LYS A 158 25.94 20.71 18.65
N THR A 159 25.78 21.82 19.35
CA THR A 159 24.49 22.48 19.60
C THR A 159 23.80 22.77 18.27
N PHE A 160 22.80 21.97 17.92
CA PHE A 160 21.88 22.27 16.81
C PHE A 160 20.64 22.94 17.40
N ILE A 161 20.64 24.26 17.45
CA ILE A 161 19.39 25.01 17.57
C ILE A 161 18.77 25.03 16.17
N LYS A 162 17.68 24.30 15.95
CA LYS A 162 16.77 24.53 14.82
C LYS A 162 15.45 25.08 15.34
N THR A 163 15.11 26.28 14.89
CA THR A 163 13.84 26.97 15.10
C THR A 163 12.71 26.25 14.36
N SER A 164 11.50 26.29 14.92
CA SER A 164 10.42 25.30 14.78
C SER A 164 9.47 25.40 13.58
N ASP A 165 9.69 26.21 12.55
CA ASP A 165 8.53 26.70 11.77
C ASP A 165 8.37 26.23 10.32
N GLN A 166 9.16 25.27 9.79
CA GLN A 166 8.92 24.78 8.43
C GLN A 166 9.22 23.29 8.31
N VAL A 167 8.26 22.53 7.76
CA VAL A 167 8.52 21.18 7.21
C VAL A 167 9.76 21.29 6.32
N PRO A 168 10.87 20.58 6.62
CA PRO A 168 12.10 20.67 5.84
C PRO A 168 11.80 20.58 4.34
N ALA A 169 12.31 21.52 3.54
CA ALA A 169 12.01 21.63 2.11
C ALA A 169 12.19 20.31 1.34
N ILE A 170 13.10 19.44 1.79
CA ILE A 170 13.27 18.10 1.24
C ILE A 170 12.00 17.23 1.31
N PHE A 171 11.18 17.33 2.37
CA PHE A 171 9.92 16.58 2.47
C PHE A 171 8.84 17.15 1.55
N GLN A 172 8.85 18.46 1.29
CA GLN A 172 7.93 19.07 0.32
C GLN A 172 8.30 18.64 -1.11
N LEU A 173 9.60 18.63 -1.43
CA LEU A 173 10.12 18.20 -2.73
C LEU A 173 9.84 16.71 -2.98
N LEU A 174 9.94 15.86 -1.96
CA LEU A 174 9.77 14.40 -2.06
C LEU A 174 8.39 13.89 -1.62
N GLN A 175 7.41 14.79 -1.44
CA GLN A 175 6.08 14.42 -0.97
C GLN A 175 5.43 13.38 -1.90
N ASN A 176 4.98 12.26 -1.31
CA ASN A 176 4.36 11.12 -2.01
C ASN A 176 5.26 10.43 -3.05
N ILE A 177 6.58 10.55 -2.93
CA ILE A 177 7.55 9.91 -3.82
C ILE A 177 8.33 8.88 -3.03
N THR A 178 8.25 7.62 -3.44
CA THR A 178 9.04 6.52 -2.89
C THR A 178 10.13 6.04 -3.85
N VAL A 179 9.97 6.31 -5.15
CA VAL A 179 10.91 5.96 -6.21
C VAL A 179 11.00 7.10 -7.23
N LEU A 180 12.20 7.43 -7.68
CA LEU A 180 12.47 8.22 -8.87
C LEU A 180 13.03 7.30 -9.96
N ASP A 181 12.26 7.09 -11.02
CA ASP A 181 12.70 6.35 -12.21
C ASP A 181 13.37 7.31 -13.20
N LEU A 182 14.70 7.29 -13.19
CA LEU A 182 15.55 8.03 -14.11
C LEU A 182 16.28 7.06 -15.06
N ASN A 183 15.79 5.83 -15.22
CA ASN A 183 16.40 4.83 -16.09
C ASN A 183 16.05 5.06 -17.57
N ILE A 184 16.26 6.29 -18.04
CA ILE A 184 15.98 6.76 -19.40
C ILE A 184 17.28 6.98 -20.15
N ASP A 185 17.27 7.18 -21.47
CA ASP A 185 18.51 7.37 -22.25
C ASP A 185 19.16 8.75 -22.08
N ALA A 186 19.42 9.13 -20.83
CA ALA A 186 20.06 10.36 -20.40
C ALA A 186 20.82 10.12 -19.07
N ASP A 187 22.14 10.07 -19.16
CA ASP A 187 23.02 9.85 -18.01
C ASP A 187 23.34 11.19 -17.31
N PRO A 188 23.04 11.35 -16.01
CA PRO A 188 23.18 12.63 -15.34
C PRO A 188 24.64 13.01 -15.12
N GLY A 189 24.91 14.31 -15.05
CA GLY A 189 26.13 14.87 -14.50
C GLY A 189 26.05 15.04 -12.99
N GLU A 190 27.22 15.11 -12.34
CA GLU A 190 27.28 15.50 -10.94
C GLU A 190 27.06 17.01 -10.75
N LEU A 191 26.59 17.35 -9.55
CA LEU A 191 26.54 18.70 -9.01
C LEU A 191 27.57 18.82 -7.87
N VAL A 192 28.48 19.77 -7.99
CA VAL A 192 29.42 20.19 -6.96
C VAL A 192 28.74 21.24 -6.09
N ILE A 193 28.39 20.85 -4.86
CA ILE A 193 27.70 21.70 -3.89
C ILE A 193 28.72 22.33 -2.95
N LYS A 194 28.87 23.66 -3.00
CA LYS A 194 29.70 24.45 -2.05
C LYS A 194 28.85 25.22 -1.04
N SER A 195 27.58 25.47 -1.37
CA SER A 195 26.63 26.19 -0.52
C SER A 195 26.25 25.41 0.73
N THR A 196 26.19 26.10 1.87
CA THR A 196 25.59 25.56 3.12
C THR A 196 24.07 25.65 3.13
N LYS A 197 23.46 26.39 2.18
CA LYS A 197 22.00 26.51 2.01
C LYS A 197 21.43 25.51 1.01
N ALA A 198 22.29 24.88 0.21
CA ALA A 198 21.87 23.89 -0.76
C ALA A 198 21.46 22.59 -0.06
N ILE A 199 20.38 22.02 -0.56
CA ILE A 199 19.78 20.76 -0.15
C ILE A 199 20.08 19.76 -1.27
N PRO A 200 20.98 18.78 -1.06
CA PRO A 200 21.14 17.67 -1.98
C PRO A 200 19.85 16.84 -2.00
N ILE A 201 19.16 16.81 -3.15
CA ILE A 201 17.90 16.08 -3.31
C ILE A 201 18.15 14.64 -3.72
N LEU A 202 19.10 14.42 -4.64
CA LEU A 202 19.45 13.11 -5.16
C LEU A 202 20.97 12.94 -5.15
N LYS A 203 21.46 11.79 -4.67
CA LYS A 203 22.87 11.37 -4.67
C LYS A 203 23.01 9.97 -5.27
N ASP A 204 24.11 9.69 -5.95
CA ASP A 204 24.46 8.32 -6.36
C ASP A 204 25.09 7.50 -5.20
N GLN A 205 25.45 6.23 -5.45
CA GLN A 205 26.13 5.37 -4.44
C GLN A 205 27.44 5.97 -3.94
N ALA A 206 28.13 6.71 -4.81
CA ALA A 206 29.40 7.33 -4.49
C ALA A 206 29.22 8.64 -3.72
N GLY A 207 27.97 9.02 -3.40
CA GLY A 207 27.63 10.24 -2.68
C GLY A 207 27.62 11.49 -3.55
N ALA A 208 27.82 11.37 -4.87
CA ALA A 208 27.81 12.50 -5.79
C ALA A 208 26.38 12.98 -6.02
N VAL A 209 26.18 14.30 -5.93
CA VAL A 209 24.85 14.91 -6.03
C VAL A 209 24.42 14.97 -7.49
N LEU A 210 23.19 14.56 -7.81
CA LEU A 210 22.62 14.56 -9.16
C LEU A 210 21.50 15.61 -9.30
N MET A 211 20.85 15.96 -8.18
CA MET A 211 19.85 17.02 -8.10
C MET A 211 20.00 17.77 -6.79
N ALA A 212 19.81 19.09 -6.82
CA ALA A 212 19.90 19.92 -5.63
C ALA A 212 18.90 21.07 -5.68
N ALA A 213 18.37 21.44 -4.52
CA ALA A 213 17.58 22.65 -4.32
C ALA A 213 18.38 23.67 -3.51
N THR A 214 18.16 24.95 -3.72
CA THR A 214 18.74 26.01 -2.89
C THR A 214 17.88 27.26 -2.90
N GLU A 215 18.07 28.10 -1.91
CA GLU A 215 17.56 29.46 -1.89
C GLU A 215 18.67 30.43 -2.33
N TYR A 216 18.30 31.47 -3.08
CA TYR A 216 19.21 32.55 -3.46
C TYR A 216 18.45 33.88 -3.52
N GLY A 217 18.94 34.89 -2.80
CA GLY A 217 18.18 36.10 -2.52
C GLY A 217 16.87 35.76 -1.80
N LYS A 218 15.73 36.21 -2.34
CA LYS A 218 14.38 35.82 -1.87
C LYS A 218 13.79 34.64 -2.64
N GLY A 219 14.44 34.20 -3.71
CA GLY A 219 13.96 33.17 -4.62
C GLY A 219 14.54 31.79 -4.34
N ARG A 220 14.17 30.85 -5.21
CA ARG A 220 14.47 29.42 -5.06
C ARG A 220 14.95 28.84 -6.38
N MET A 221 15.82 27.84 -6.32
CA MET A 221 16.36 27.15 -7.48
C MET A 221 16.35 25.64 -7.27
N VAL A 222 16.01 24.88 -8.31
CA VAL A 222 16.22 23.42 -8.37
C VAL A 222 17.07 23.11 -9.60
N ALA A 223 18.18 22.40 -9.41
CA ALA A 223 19.12 21.98 -10.45
C ALA A 223 19.05 20.47 -10.68
N PHE A 224 18.99 20.05 -11.94
CA PHE A 224 18.99 18.66 -12.40
C PHE A 224 20.24 18.39 -13.23
N GLY A 225 20.99 17.32 -12.93
CA GLY A 225 22.20 16.94 -13.65
C GLY A 225 22.03 16.58 -15.14
N HIS A 226 20.83 16.71 -15.71
CA HIS A 226 20.57 16.56 -17.15
C HIS A 226 19.32 17.35 -17.56
N GLU A 227 19.29 18.02 -18.71
CA GLU A 227 18.06 18.75 -19.12
C GLU A 227 16.90 17.83 -19.51
N ALA A 228 17.17 16.65 -20.07
CA ALA A 228 16.16 15.63 -20.35
C ALA A 228 15.24 15.30 -19.15
N TYR A 229 15.73 15.41 -17.91
CA TYR A 229 14.92 15.13 -16.72
C TYR A 229 13.82 16.18 -16.50
N LEU A 230 13.99 17.40 -17.01
CA LEU A 230 12.97 18.44 -16.92
C LEU A 230 11.71 18.11 -17.72
N LYS A 231 11.77 17.10 -18.60
CA LYS A 231 10.64 16.64 -19.43
C LYS A 231 10.27 15.17 -19.26
N GLU A 232 10.79 14.52 -18.23
CA GLU A 232 10.65 13.08 -18.05
C GLU A 232 9.30 12.72 -17.38
N PRO A 233 8.40 12.00 -18.08
CA PRO A 233 7.11 11.60 -17.50
C PRO A 233 7.23 10.70 -16.26
N ASN A 234 8.29 9.87 -16.17
CA ASN A 234 8.48 8.95 -15.04
C ASN A 234 8.67 9.67 -13.69
N ILE A 235 9.05 10.95 -13.70
CA ILE A 235 9.22 11.77 -12.49
C ILE A 235 8.25 12.95 -12.43
N GLN A 236 7.12 12.88 -13.14
CA GLN A 236 6.16 13.99 -13.23
C GLN A 236 5.70 14.54 -11.86
N MET A 237 5.50 13.68 -10.86
CA MET A 237 5.12 14.09 -9.51
C MET A 237 6.22 14.92 -8.85
N PHE A 238 7.49 14.53 -9.04
CA PHE A 238 8.63 15.29 -8.55
C PHE A 238 8.74 16.67 -9.20
N ILE A 239 8.50 16.74 -10.51
CA ILE A 239 8.45 18.02 -11.25
C ILE A 239 7.35 18.92 -10.68
N CYS A 240 6.15 18.38 -10.42
CA CYS A 240 5.05 19.12 -9.77
C CYS A 240 5.44 19.62 -8.37
N ASN A 241 6.08 18.79 -7.54
CA ASN A 241 6.53 19.20 -6.21
C ASN A 241 7.60 20.29 -6.27
N CYS A 242 8.55 20.17 -7.20
CA CYS A 242 9.54 21.22 -7.46
C CYS A 242 8.86 22.54 -7.87
N VAL A 243 7.88 22.50 -8.78
CA VAL A 243 7.14 23.71 -9.18
C VAL A 243 6.38 24.33 -8.01
N LYS A 244 5.67 23.52 -7.21
CA LYS A 244 4.99 24.00 -5.99
C LYS A 244 5.98 24.65 -5.03
N TRP A 245 7.14 24.03 -4.83
CA TRP A 245 8.18 24.55 -3.95
C TRP A 245 8.85 25.81 -4.54
N LEU A 246 8.98 25.95 -5.85
CA LEU A 246 9.60 27.12 -6.49
C LEU A 246 8.68 28.35 -6.49
N LYS A 247 7.36 28.17 -6.42
CA LYS A 247 6.39 29.27 -6.42
C LYS A 247 6.45 30.09 -5.13
N SER A 248 6.54 31.41 -5.28
CA SER A 248 6.35 32.36 -4.19
C SER A 248 4.87 32.65 -3.90
N ASN A 249 3.97 32.38 -4.86
CA ASN A 249 2.52 32.49 -4.75
C ASN A 249 1.85 31.37 -5.58
N PRO A 250 0.77 30.70 -5.11
CA PRO A 250 0.14 29.58 -5.84
C PRO A 250 -0.28 29.92 -7.28
N ASP A 251 -0.73 31.16 -7.52
CA ASP A 251 -1.19 31.65 -8.83
C ASP A 251 -0.08 32.01 -9.83
N ALA A 252 1.19 31.93 -9.43
CA ALA A 252 2.31 32.26 -10.30
C ALA A 252 2.29 31.43 -11.61
N VAL A 253 2.53 32.10 -12.74
CA VAL A 253 2.64 31.46 -14.05
C VAL A 253 3.99 30.74 -14.16
N VAL A 254 3.96 29.51 -14.65
CA VAL A 254 5.14 28.69 -14.92
C VAL A 254 5.53 28.84 -16.38
N GLY A 255 6.70 29.42 -16.64
CA GLY A 255 7.27 29.54 -17.97
C GLY A 255 8.03 28.29 -18.38
N ILE A 256 7.62 27.67 -19.48
CA ILE A 256 8.19 26.42 -20.01
C ILE A 256 8.77 26.68 -21.41
N PRO A 257 10.08 26.49 -21.63
CA PRO A 257 10.67 26.53 -22.97
C PRO A 257 10.12 25.44 -23.89
N LYS A 258 10.10 25.68 -25.20
CA LYS A 258 9.48 24.77 -26.18
C LYS A 258 10.07 23.35 -26.17
N TYR A 259 11.37 23.20 -25.88
CA TYR A 259 12.02 21.88 -25.85
C TYR A 259 11.46 20.92 -24.79
N CYS A 260 10.77 21.45 -23.76
CA CYS A 260 10.12 20.70 -22.69
C CYS A 260 8.61 20.99 -22.60
N GLU A 261 8.00 21.45 -23.70
CA GLU A 261 6.56 21.73 -23.79
C GLU A 261 5.68 20.52 -23.41
N SER A 262 6.18 19.28 -23.56
CA SER A 262 5.50 18.07 -23.12
C SER A 262 5.10 18.06 -21.64
N VAL A 263 5.74 18.88 -20.79
CA VAL A 263 5.41 19.02 -19.36
C VAL A 263 4.28 20.02 -19.11
N ALA A 264 3.94 20.86 -20.08
CA ALA A 264 2.87 21.84 -19.94
C ALA A 264 1.54 21.16 -19.60
N SER A 265 1.19 20.09 -20.31
CA SER A 265 -0.05 19.33 -20.09
C SER A 265 -0.10 18.72 -18.68
N ILE A 266 1.02 18.18 -18.19
CA ILE A 266 1.16 17.60 -16.85
C ILE A 266 0.90 18.67 -15.78
N LEU A 267 1.54 19.84 -15.92
CA LEU A 267 1.39 20.93 -14.95
C LEU A 267 -0.01 21.55 -14.98
N ILE A 268 -0.61 21.69 -16.17
CA ILE A 268 -2.00 22.17 -16.34
C ILE A 268 -2.98 21.21 -15.67
N ALA A 269 -2.83 19.90 -15.89
CA ALA A 269 -3.67 18.88 -15.25
C ALA A 269 -3.56 18.91 -13.71
N ASN A 270 -2.43 19.38 -13.17
CA ASN A 270 -2.20 19.57 -11.75
C ASN A 270 -2.54 21.00 -11.25
N GLY A 271 -3.32 21.77 -12.02
CA GLY A 271 -3.85 23.06 -11.61
C GLY A 271 -2.86 24.23 -11.71
N HIS A 272 -1.75 24.08 -12.43
CA HIS A 272 -0.80 25.18 -12.63
C HIS A 272 -1.08 25.97 -13.91
N LYS A 273 -0.98 27.30 -13.80
CA LYS A 273 -0.98 28.22 -14.95
C LYS A 273 0.37 28.12 -15.65
N VAL A 274 0.36 27.77 -16.93
CA VAL A 274 1.57 27.56 -17.74
C VAL A 274 1.61 28.53 -18.92
N LYS A 275 2.80 29.02 -19.27
CA LYS A 275 3.08 29.78 -20.48
C LYS A 275 4.26 29.15 -21.21
N VAL A 276 4.04 28.67 -22.43
CA VAL A 276 5.12 28.12 -23.26
C VAL A 276 5.87 29.27 -23.94
N SER A 277 7.15 29.44 -23.62
CA SER A 277 8.01 30.49 -24.17
C SER A 277 9.49 30.16 -23.96
N ASP A 278 10.30 30.32 -25.00
CA ASP A 278 11.77 30.18 -24.91
C ASP A 278 12.45 31.37 -24.23
N LYS A 279 11.71 32.47 -24.01
CA LYS A 279 12.18 33.69 -23.35
C LYS A 279 11.50 33.88 -22.01
N PHE A 280 12.27 34.31 -21.03
CA PHE A 280 11.78 34.78 -19.75
C PHE A 280 11.03 36.12 -19.95
N ASP A 281 9.92 36.29 -19.24
CA ASP A 281 9.23 37.56 -19.11
C ASP A 281 8.67 37.74 -17.69
N SER A 282 8.43 38.98 -17.29
CA SER A 282 8.09 39.35 -15.91
C SER A 282 6.71 38.87 -15.44
N SER A 283 5.87 38.31 -16.31
CA SER A 283 4.60 37.67 -15.88
C SER A 283 4.81 36.29 -15.26
N MET A 284 5.99 35.69 -15.45
CA MET A 284 6.33 34.37 -14.92
C MET A 284 6.80 34.47 -13.47
N GLY A 285 6.38 33.52 -12.62
CA GLY A 285 6.91 33.37 -11.26
C GLY A 285 7.78 32.13 -11.06
N VAL A 286 7.76 31.19 -12.00
CA VAL A 286 8.73 30.10 -12.13
C VAL A 286 9.18 30.00 -13.58
N PHE A 287 10.48 29.82 -13.86
CA PHE A 287 10.99 29.64 -15.22
C PHE A 287 11.91 28.43 -15.34
N PHE A 288 11.65 27.59 -16.34
CA PHE A 288 12.49 26.45 -16.68
C PHE A 288 13.62 26.88 -17.61
N ILE A 289 14.82 26.36 -17.40
CA ILE A 289 16.01 26.73 -18.16
C ILE A 289 16.71 25.47 -18.65
N ASN A 290 16.98 25.41 -19.96
CA ASN A 290 18.01 24.53 -20.48
C ASN A 290 19.37 25.19 -20.25
N GLY A 291 20.17 24.65 -19.34
CA GLY A 291 21.48 25.20 -18.99
C GLY A 291 22.63 24.76 -19.90
N GLN A 292 22.34 23.93 -20.92
CA GLN A 292 23.37 23.42 -21.82
C GLN A 292 23.94 24.49 -22.76
N GLU A 293 23.13 25.51 -23.10
CA GLU A 293 23.49 26.63 -23.98
C GLU A 293 23.65 27.94 -23.21
N GLN A 294 24.10 29.01 -23.89
CA GLN A 294 24.19 30.33 -23.27
C GLN A 294 22.82 30.84 -22.83
N ILE A 295 22.71 31.22 -21.55
CA ILE A 295 21.50 31.82 -20.99
C ILE A 295 21.39 33.27 -21.48
N SER A 296 20.54 33.51 -22.47
CA SER A 296 20.42 34.79 -23.18
C SER A 296 19.94 35.96 -22.32
N GLN A 297 19.13 35.70 -21.28
CA GLN A 297 18.55 36.70 -20.37
C GLN A 297 19.12 36.55 -18.94
N LEU A 298 20.42 36.26 -18.82
CA LEU A 298 21.06 35.99 -17.54
C LEU A 298 20.91 37.15 -16.53
N PRO A 299 21.11 38.44 -16.87
CA PRO A 299 20.90 39.54 -15.92
C PRO A 299 19.46 39.62 -15.41
N GLU A 300 18.47 39.49 -16.29
CA GLU A 300 17.04 39.55 -15.93
C GLU A 300 16.64 38.38 -15.05
N ILE A 301 17.10 37.17 -15.38
CA ILE A 301 16.85 35.96 -14.58
C ILE A 301 17.55 36.05 -13.22
N THR A 302 18.72 36.69 -13.15
CA THR A 302 19.45 36.93 -11.90
C THR A 302 18.68 37.86 -10.97
N GLU A 303 18.14 38.96 -11.48
CA GLU A 303 17.30 39.86 -10.67
C GLU A 303 15.95 39.23 -10.32
N PHE A 304 15.37 38.43 -11.22
CA PHE A 304 14.16 37.65 -10.98
C PHE A 304 14.31 36.70 -9.79
N ILE A 305 15.37 35.88 -9.73
CA ILE A 305 15.58 34.98 -8.58
C ILE A 305 15.89 35.77 -7.30
N LYS A 306 16.69 36.84 -7.37
CA LYS A 306 16.94 37.71 -6.19
C LYS A 306 15.65 38.29 -5.62
N GLY A 307 14.72 38.65 -6.50
CA GLY A 307 13.42 39.24 -6.17
C GLY A 307 12.36 38.27 -5.62
N GLY A 308 12.57 36.95 -5.67
CA GLY A 308 11.61 35.95 -5.19
C GLY A 308 11.09 34.99 -6.26
N GLY A 309 11.64 35.03 -7.47
CA GLY A 309 11.33 34.10 -8.55
C GLY A 309 11.88 32.70 -8.32
N GLY A 310 11.22 31.71 -8.93
CA GLY A 310 11.67 30.32 -8.94
C GLY A 310 12.37 29.93 -10.24
N VAL A 311 13.52 29.26 -10.17
CA VAL A 311 14.22 28.72 -11.35
C VAL A 311 14.34 27.21 -11.26
N MET A 312 14.00 26.52 -12.35
CA MET A 312 14.32 25.10 -12.50
C MET A 312 15.24 24.91 -13.69
N ILE A 313 16.42 24.34 -13.47
CA ILE A 313 17.47 24.27 -14.48
C ILE A 313 18.01 22.85 -14.63
N GLY A 314 18.19 22.41 -15.85
CA GLY A 314 18.79 21.11 -16.17
C GLY A 314 19.92 21.27 -17.17
N ALA A 315 21.04 20.59 -16.96
CA ALA A 315 22.22 20.66 -17.82
C ALA A 315 23.23 19.55 -17.52
N GLN A 316 24.16 19.25 -18.43
CA GLN A 316 25.25 18.30 -18.21
C GLN A 316 26.62 18.85 -18.65
N ALA A 317 27.42 19.25 -17.66
CA ALA A 317 28.77 19.73 -17.91
C ALA A 317 29.72 18.64 -18.46
N TRP A 318 29.51 17.36 -18.12
CA TRP A 318 30.34 16.25 -18.63
C TRP A 318 30.32 16.17 -20.18
N CYS A 319 29.15 16.34 -20.80
CA CYS A 319 29.02 16.30 -22.26
C CYS A 319 29.64 17.55 -22.88
N TRP A 320 29.48 18.70 -22.23
CA TRP A 320 30.13 19.94 -22.65
C TRP A 320 31.66 19.87 -22.60
N CYS A 321 32.23 19.22 -21.58
CA CYS A 321 33.68 19.02 -21.45
C CYS A 321 34.26 18.20 -22.62
N ILE A 322 33.51 17.26 -23.19
CA ILE A 322 33.93 16.52 -24.39
C ILE A 322 34.14 17.47 -25.58
N GLN A 323 33.27 18.48 -25.71
CA GLN A 323 33.35 19.49 -26.77
C GLN A 323 34.34 20.63 -26.45
N ASN A 324 34.77 20.75 -25.19
CA ASN A 324 35.64 21.82 -24.70
C ASN A 324 36.81 21.27 -23.86
N PRO A 325 37.70 20.45 -24.46
CA PRO A 325 38.79 19.83 -23.73
C PRO A 325 39.70 20.87 -23.08
N GLY A 326 40.11 20.62 -21.83
CA GLY A 326 41.01 21.48 -21.06
C GLY A 326 40.37 22.72 -20.42
N LYS A 327 39.09 23.00 -20.66
CA LYS A 327 38.38 24.08 -19.95
C LYS A 327 37.75 23.55 -18.66
N ASP A 328 37.94 24.28 -17.56
CA ASP A 328 37.25 24.00 -16.30
C ASP A 328 35.75 24.31 -16.43
N PRO A 329 34.85 23.31 -16.30
CA PRO A 329 33.41 23.55 -16.37
C PRO A 329 32.91 24.44 -15.23
N LEU A 330 33.51 24.43 -14.04
CA LEU A 330 33.07 25.27 -12.92
C LEU A 330 33.18 26.77 -13.26
N ALA A 331 34.19 27.15 -14.04
CA ALA A 331 34.42 28.52 -14.47
C ALA A 331 33.74 28.88 -15.80
N HIS A 332 33.57 27.94 -16.73
CA HIS A 332 33.23 28.25 -18.13
C HIS A 332 31.89 27.68 -18.62
N PHE A 333 31.30 26.70 -17.94
CA PHE A 333 30.05 26.09 -18.39
C PHE A 333 28.88 27.08 -18.27
N PRO A 334 28.01 27.26 -19.28
CA PRO A 334 26.97 28.28 -19.27
C PRO A 334 26.04 28.24 -18.05
N ALA A 335 25.53 27.07 -17.66
CA ALA A 335 24.66 26.93 -16.49
C ALA A 335 25.32 27.45 -15.20
N ASN A 336 26.63 27.24 -15.05
CA ASN A 336 27.39 27.62 -13.86
C ASN A 336 27.48 29.14 -13.68
N LYS A 337 27.23 29.94 -14.72
CA LYS A 337 27.11 31.40 -14.58
C LYS A 337 25.88 31.82 -13.78
N LEU A 338 24.81 31.01 -13.80
CA LEU A 338 23.59 31.24 -13.02
C LEU A 338 23.61 30.46 -11.71
N THR A 339 23.81 29.14 -11.75
CA THR A 339 23.75 28.30 -10.55
C THR A 339 24.91 28.55 -9.60
N GLY A 340 26.06 28.97 -10.13
CA GLY A 340 27.22 29.36 -9.34
C GLY A 340 26.99 30.59 -8.45
N LEU A 341 25.96 31.41 -8.72
CA LEU A 341 25.54 32.48 -7.82
C LEU A 341 25.07 31.92 -6.46
N ALA A 342 24.53 30.71 -6.46
CA ALA A 342 24.04 30.00 -5.29
C ALA A 342 25.01 28.89 -4.83
N ASP A 343 26.27 28.93 -5.28
CA ASP A 343 27.32 27.96 -4.93
C ASP A 343 26.95 26.49 -5.26
N ILE A 344 26.19 26.29 -6.35
CA ILE A 344 25.90 25.00 -6.97
C ILE A 344 26.49 24.98 -8.38
N TYR A 345 27.34 24.01 -8.68
CA TYR A 345 28.01 23.91 -9.98
C TYR A 345 27.80 22.55 -10.63
N PHE A 346 27.54 22.51 -11.93
CA PHE A 346 27.61 21.31 -12.74
C PHE A 346 29.08 20.90 -12.94
N GLY A 347 29.42 19.68 -12.52
CA GLY A 347 30.77 19.13 -12.56
C GLY A 347 31.08 18.30 -13.81
N PRO A 348 32.36 17.97 -14.05
CA PRO A 348 32.81 17.27 -15.26
C PRO A 348 32.40 15.79 -15.31
N ASN A 349 32.02 15.18 -14.19
CA ASN A 349 31.83 13.73 -14.13
C ASN A 349 30.43 13.30 -14.55
N LYS A 350 30.39 12.38 -15.52
CA LYS A 350 29.20 11.61 -15.89
C LYS A 350 28.89 10.60 -14.80
N ARG A 351 27.61 10.50 -14.42
CA ARG A 351 27.08 9.62 -13.37
C ARG A 351 26.09 8.62 -13.97
N PRO A 352 25.86 7.47 -13.33
CA PRO A 352 24.94 6.47 -13.86
C PRO A 352 23.48 6.89 -13.69
N ARG A 353 22.68 6.68 -14.74
CA ARG A 353 21.21 6.64 -14.65
C ARG A 353 20.72 5.44 -13.85
N GLY A 354 19.47 5.46 -13.40
CA GLY A 354 18.86 4.30 -12.75
C GLY A 354 17.59 4.62 -11.95
N TYR A 355 17.21 3.66 -11.12
CA TYR A 355 16.10 3.79 -10.17
C TYR A 355 16.62 4.21 -8.81
N PHE A 356 16.00 5.21 -8.21
CA PHE A 356 16.41 5.74 -6.92
C PHE A 356 15.25 5.61 -5.92
N THR A 357 15.42 4.76 -4.90
CA THR A 357 14.42 4.58 -3.84
C THR A 357 14.69 5.54 -2.69
N ILE A 358 13.64 6.17 -2.18
CA ILE A 358 13.71 7.11 -1.07
C ILE A 358 13.42 6.36 0.23
N HIS A 359 14.43 6.27 1.10
CA HIS A 359 14.29 5.73 2.45
C HIS A 359 14.39 6.86 3.47
N MET A 360 13.34 7.03 4.28
CA MET A 360 13.34 7.94 5.42
C MET A 360 13.99 7.22 6.60
N THR A 361 15.22 7.58 6.96
CA THR A 361 15.90 7.00 8.14
C THR A 361 15.49 7.75 9.39
N THR A 362 15.31 7.00 10.49
CA THR A 362 14.88 7.50 11.81
C THR A 362 15.99 8.19 12.61
N SER A 363 17.10 8.61 11.99
CA SER A 363 18.35 8.92 12.70
C SER A 363 18.65 10.41 12.96
N GLY A 364 17.70 11.35 12.80
CA GLY A 364 17.86 12.75 13.23
C GLY A 364 18.95 13.59 12.55
N ALA A 365 19.89 12.96 11.83
CA ALA A 365 20.67 13.56 10.77
C ALA A 365 19.95 13.25 9.46
N SER A 366 19.56 14.28 8.70
CA SER A 366 19.08 14.13 7.32
C SER A 366 20.25 13.72 6.41
N GLU A 367 20.81 12.54 6.64
CA GLU A 367 21.57 11.82 5.63
C GLU A 367 20.62 10.87 4.93
N MET A 368 20.23 11.29 3.73
CA MET A 368 19.60 10.45 2.74
C MET A 368 20.64 9.40 2.29
N VAL A 369 20.60 8.22 2.90
CA VAL A 369 21.33 7.05 2.38
C VAL A 369 20.51 6.48 1.25
N ILE A 370 20.85 6.90 0.03
CA ILE A 370 20.36 6.26 -1.18
C ILE A 370 21.07 4.92 -1.28
N LYS A 371 20.37 3.84 -0.91
CA LYS A 371 20.74 2.51 -1.40
C LYS A 371 20.40 2.49 -2.87
N THR A 372 21.36 2.88 -3.70
CA THR A 372 21.30 2.55 -5.11
C THR A 372 21.51 1.05 -5.13
N THR A 373 20.49 0.27 -5.47
CA THR A 373 20.70 -1.09 -5.91
C THR A 373 20.79 -0.97 -7.42
N GLN A 374 21.99 -1.12 -7.99
CA GLN A 374 22.13 -1.32 -9.43
C GLN A 374 21.48 -2.66 -9.89
N HIS A 375 20.94 -3.44 -8.95
CA HIS A 375 19.94 -4.47 -9.20
C HIS A 375 18.53 -3.93 -8.96
N MET A 376 18.04 -3.28 -10.02
CA MET A 376 16.67 -3.04 -10.48
C MET A 376 15.42 -3.36 -9.60
N PRO A 377 14.35 -2.55 -9.74
CA PRO A 377 12.94 -2.91 -9.46
C PRO A 377 12.31 -3.83 -10.54
N ILE A 378 13.05 -4.83 -11.05
CA ILE A 378 12.56 -5.76 -12.10
C ILE A 378 11.34 -6.52 -11.61
N THR A 379 11.40 -6.99 -10.36
CA THR A 379 10.39 -7.88 -9.81
C THR A 379 9.11 -7.13 -9.42
N SER A 380 9.18 -5.83 -9.08
CA SER A 380 7.97 -5.04 -8.78
C SER A 380 7.10 -4.81 -10.02
N ASN A 381 7.70 -4.67 -11.21
CA ASN A 381 6.93 -4.58 -12.46
C ASN A 381 6.34 -5.93 -12.86
N LEU A 382 7.05 -7.04 -12.58
CA LEU A 382 6.53 -8.39 -12.80
C LEU A 382 5.34 -8.71 -11.88
N LEU A 383 5.37 -8.20 -10.65
CA LEU A 383 4.35 -8.41 -9.62
C LEU A 383 3.39 -7.22 -9.44
N GLU A 384 3.34 -6.31 -10.42
CA GLU A 384 2.48 -5.13 -10.37
C GLU A 384 0.99 -5.53 -10.27
N ASN A 385 0.27 -4.94 -9.32
CA ASN A 385 -1.15 -5.25 -9.02
C ASN A 385 -1.40 -6.72 -8.62
N ILE A 386 -0.37 -7.42 -8.13
CA ILE A 386 -0.48 -8.77 -7.60
C ILE A 386 -0.11 -8.69 -6.12
N THR A 387 -0.96 -9.18 -5.22
CA THR A 387 -0.67 -9.27 -3.78
C THR A 387 -0.52 -10.72 -3.33
N ASP A 388 -1.26 -11.60 -4.00
CA ASP A 388 -1.35 -13.02 -3.78
C ASP A 388 -1.56 -13.75 -5.12
N LEU A 389 -1.12 -15.00 -5.16
CA LEU A 389 -1.35 -15.90 -6.28
C LEU A 389 -1.84 -17.23 -5.75
N ASP A 390 -2.93 -17.70 -6.36
CA ASP A 390 -3.51 -19.00 -6.08
C ASP A 390 -3.02 -20.01 -7.14
N LEU A 391 -2.11 -20.90 -6.74
CA LEU A 391 -1.65 -21.99 -7.60
C LEU A 391 -2.36 -23.32 -7.28
N ASN A 392 -3.41 -23.35 -6.45
CA ASN A 392 -4.14 -24.58 -6.10
C ASN A 392 -5.09 -25.06 -7.20
N PHE A 393 -4.55 -25.28 -8.40
CA PHE A 393 -5.21 -25.93 -9.52
C PHE A 393 -4.38 -27.14 -9.98
N ASP A 394 -4.92 -27.93 -10.91
CA ASP A 394 -4.34 -29.23 -11.32
C ASP A 394 -3.10 -29.09 -12.22
N ALA A 395 -2.07 -28.42 -11.71
CA ALA A 395 -0.82 -28.08 -12.38
C ALA A 395 0.30 -27.91 -11.34
N ASP A 396 0.91 -29.02 -10.93
CA ASP A 396 1.97 -29.00 -9.94
C ASP A 396 3.30 -28.50 -10.56
N PRO A 397 3.93 -27.46 -10.02
CA PRO A 397 5.11 -26.87 -10.63
C PRO A 397 6.34 -27.78 -10.48
N GLY A 398 7.22 -27.72 -11.47
CA GLY A 398 8.58 -28.24 -11.37
C GLY A 398 9.55 -27.24 -10.74
N GLU A 399 10.61 -27.76 -10.13
CA GLU A 399 11.74 -26.96 -9.68
C GLU A 399 12.53 -26.38 -10.86
N LEU A 400 12.95 -25.13 -10.73
CA LEU A 400 13.97 -24.48 -11.54
C LEU A 400 15.29 -24.42 -10.77
N VAL A 401 16.31 -25.08 -11.31
CA VAL A 401 17.71 -25.01 -10.85
C VAL A 401 18.35 -23.77 -11.47
N VAL A 402 18.65 -22.80 -10.63
CA VAL A 402 19.20 -21.49 -11.01
C VAL A 402 20.69 -21.46 -10.65
N LYS A 403 21.58 -21.32 -11.63
CA LYS A 403 23.05 -21.32 -11.40
C LYS A 403 23.69 -19.92 -11.37
N SER A 404 23.05 -18.93 -11.97
CA SER A 404 23.56 -17.55 -12.04
C SER A 404 22.91 -16.65 -11.00
N LYS A 405 23.71 -15.76 -10.40
CA LYS A 405 23.23 -14.71 -9.48
C LYS A 405 22.51 -13.56 -10.21
N LYS A 406 22.55 -13.53 -11.55
CA LYS A 406 21.84 -12.52 -12.37
C LYS A 406 20.36 -12.86 -12.57
N ILE A 407 20.00 -14.12 -12.32
CA ILE A 407 18.63 -14.61 -12.45
C ILE A 407 17.82 -14.10 -11.27
N LEU A 408 16.58 -13.73 -11.54
CA LEU A 408 15.60 -13.25 -10.58
C LEU A 408 14.57 -14.34 -10.30
N PRO A 409 14.63 -14.97 -9.12
CA PRO A 409 13.58 -15.83 -8.62
C PRO A 409 12.31 -15.00 -8.39
N ILE A 410 11.19 -15.40 -8.99
CA ILE A 410 9.90 -14.71 -8.83
C ILE A 410 9.00 -15.47 -7.86
N LEU A 411 8.94 -16.79 -8.00
CA LEU A 411 8.15 -17.68 -7.13
C LEU A 411 9.07 -18.71 -6.45
N ARG A 412 8.93 -18.87 -5.14
CA ARG A 412 9.62 -19.90 -4.35
C ARG A 412 8.68 -20.69 -3.44
N ASP A 413 8.97 -21.98 -3.30
CA ASP A 413 8.33 -22.80 -2.26
C ASP A 413 8.93 -22.54 -0.86
N GLN A 414 8.41 -23.19 0.20
CA GLN A 414 8.89 -22.99 1.59
C GLN A 414 10.31 -23.51 1.79
N ALA A 415 10.74 -24.45 0.95
CA ALA A 415 12.10 -24.98 0.95
C ALA A 415 13.07 -24.08 0.17
N GLY A 416 12.57 -22.96 -0.39
CA GLY A 416 13.35 -22.01 -1.18
C GLY A 416 13.57 -22.44 -2.64
N ALA A 417 12.97 -23.53 -3.09
CA ALA A 417 13.09 -23.97 -4.48
C ALA A 417 12.37 -23.00 -5.41
N VAL A 418 12.99 -22.66 -6.53
CA VAL A 418 12.47 -21.68 -7.48
C VAL A 418 11.44 -22.36 -8.39
N LEU A 419 10.28 -21.75 -8.56
CA LEU A 419 9.18 -22.25 -9.41
C LEU A 419 8.95 -21.38 -10.65
N MET A 420 9.40 -20.12 -10.59
CA MET A 420 9.38 -19.18 -11.70
C MET A 420 10.59 -18.26 -11.57
N ALA A 421 11.25 -17.98 -12.70
CA ALA A 421 12.42 -17.13 -12.75
C ALA A 421 12.39 -16.21 -13.98
N ALA A 422 12.99 -15.04 -13.85
CA ALA A 422 13.22 -14.10 -14.94
C ALA A 422 14.73 -13.82 -15.07
N THR A 423 15.22 -13.59 -16.28
CA THR A 423 16.64 -13.27 -16.51
C THR A 423 16.83 -12.45 -17.78
N GLU A 424 17.96 -11.78 -17.86
CA GLU A 424 18.46 -11.18 -19.10
C GLU A 424 19.51 -12.11 -19.73
N TYR A 425 19.51 -12.22 -21.05
CA TYR A 425 20.52 -12.97 -21.81
C TYR A 425 20.88 -12.21 -23.09
N GLY A 426 22.17 -11.86 -23.25
CA GLY A 426 22.58 -10.89 -24.26
C GLY A 426 21.89 -9.54 -24.03
N LYS A 427 21.18 -9.03 -25.05
CA LYS A 427 20.34 -7.82 -24.95
C LYS A 427 18.87 -8.12 -24.66
N GLY A 428 18.47 -9.39 -24.66
CA GLY A 428 17.09 -9.84 -24.54
C GLY A 428 16.72 -10.29 -23.13
N ARG A 429 15.46 -10.72 -23.00
CA ARG A 429 14.84 -11.10 -21.72
C ARG A 429 14.13 -12.44 -21.83
N MET A 430 14.19 -13.22 -20.75
CA MET A 430 13.51 -14.51 -20.65
C MET A 430 12.77 -14.66 -19.33
N VAL A 431 11.54 -15.20 -19.39
CA VAL A 431 10.78 -15.62 -18.21
C VAL A 431 10.45 -17.11 -18.31
N VAL A 432 10.72 -17.85 -17.25
CA VAL A 432 10.64 -19.31 -17.17
C VAL A 432 9.65 -19.70 -16.07
N PHE A 433 8.62 -20.48 -16.44
CA PHE A 433 7.63 -21.03 -15.52
C PHE A 433 7.86 -22.53 -15.35
N GLY A 434 7.88 -23.04 -14.12
CA GLY A 434 8.03 -24.47 -13.81
C GLY A 434 6.85 -25.35 -14.26
N HIS A 435 5.85 -24.80 -14.94
CA HIS A 435 4.77 -25.55 -15.56
C HIS A 435 4.16 -24.75 -16.73
N GLU A 436 3.92 -25.38 -17.86
CA GLU A 436 3.37 -24.74 -19.07
C GLU A 436 1.93 -24.26 -18.90
N GLN A 437 1.11 -24.97 -18.11
CA GLN A 437 -0.26 -24.55 -17.86
C GLN A 437 -0.36 -23.22 -17.09
N TYR A 438 0.71 -22.76 -16.45
CA TYR A 438 0.70 -21.47 -15.75
C TYR A 438 0.58 -20.30 -16.72
N LEU A 439 1.04 -20.48 -17.96
CA LEU A 439 0.89 -19.48 -19.02
C LEU A 439 -0.56 -19.31 -19.48
N MET A 440 -1.45 -20.27 -19.17
CA MET A 440 -2.84 -20.31 -19.63
C MET A 440 -3.86 -20.22 -18.48
N ALA A 441 -3.40 -20.24 -17.22
CA ALA A 441 -4.28 -20.27 -16.07
C ALA A 441 -4.99 -18.91 -15.87
N PRO A 442 -6.33 -18.86 -15.77
CA PRO A 442 -7.08 -17.61 -15.62
C PRO A 442 -6.62 -16.71 -14.47
N GLN A 443 -6.35 -17.32 -13.33
CA GLN A 443 -5.85 -16.64 -12.13
C GLN A 443 -4.44 -16.05 -12.29
N LEU A 444 -3.69 -16.41 -13.34
CA LEU A 444 -2.35 -15.91 -13.62
C LEU A 444 -2.31 -14.90 -14.77
N HIS A 445 -3.44 -14.55 -15.38
CA HIS A 445 -3.48 -13.63 -16.52
C HIS A 445 -2.76 -12.30 -16.27
N THR A 446 -2.97 -11.67 -15.10
CA THR A 446 -2.26 -10.43 -14.72
C THR A 446 -0.75 -10.64 -14.71
N LEU A 447 -0.29 -11.75 -14.13
CA LEU A 447 1.13 -12.11 -14.08
C LEU A 447 1.69 -12.32 -15.50
N VAL A 448 0.97 -13.03 -16.36
CA VAL A 448 1.38 -13.26 -17.75
C VAL A 448 1.49 -11.93 -18.51
N CYS A 449 0.51 -11.02 -18.37
CA CYS A 449 0.56 -9.69 -18.97
C CYS A 449 1.75 -8.85 -18.46
N ASN A 450 2.01 -8.88 -17.15
CA ASN A 450 3.17 -8.20 -16.56
C ASN A 450 4.49 -8.78 -17.10
N CYS A 451 4.57 -10.10 -17.26
CA CYS A 451 5.74 -10.75 -17.86
C CYS A 451 5.94 -10.32 -19.32
N VAL A 452 4.87 -10.28 -20.13
CA VAL A 452 4.96 -9.78 -21.51
C VAL A 452 5.44 -8.33 -21.53
N ARG A 453 4.84 -7.45 -20.72
CA ARG A 453 5.26 -6.03 -20.61
C ARG A 453 6.72 -5.92 -20.22
N TRP A 454 7.17 -6.76 -19.30
CA TRP A 454 8.54 -6.79 -18.82
C TRP A 454 9.53 -7.30 -19.88
N ILE A 455 9.16 -8.34 -20.64
CA ILE A 455 10.01 -8.92 -21.67
C ILE A 455 10.16 -7.96 -22.87
N LYS A 456 9.11 -7.21 -23.23
CA LYS A 456 9.12 -6.31 -24.39
C LYS A 456 10.16 -5.20 -24.24
N SER A 457 11.07 -5.11 -25.21
CA SER A 457 11.98 -3.98 -25.37
C SER A 457 11.34 -2.79 -26.10
N ASN A 458 10.28 -3.04 -26.89
CA ASN A 458 9.48 -2.02 -27.57
C ASN A 458 7.97 -2.32 -27.41
N PRO A 459 7.15 -1.37 -26.91
CA PRO A 459 5.72 -1.53 -26.68
C PRO A 459 4.91 -1.99 -27.91
N ASP A 460 5.35 -1.65 -29.12
CA ASP A 460 4.63 -1.94 -30.37
C ASP A 460 4.91 -3.32 -30.95
N THR A 461 5.85 -4.07 -30.37
CA THR A 461 6.24 -5.38 -30.89
C THR A 461 5.13 -6.42 -30.79
N VAL A 462 5.13 -7.36 -31.75
CA VAL A 462 4.17 -8.47 -31.81
C VAL A 462 4.59 -9.58 -30.87
N VAL A 463 3.63 -10.13 -30.13
CA VAL A 463 3.78 -11.33 -29.30
C VAL A 463 3.37 -12.55 -30.13
N GLY A 464 4.32 -13.43 -30.42
CA GLY A 464 4.08 -14.69 -31.09
C GLY A 464 3.66 -15.77 -30.11
N LEU A 465 2.53 -16.43 -30.40
CA LEU A 465 2.00 -17.54 -29.61
C LEU A 465 1.91 -18.81 -30.49
N PRO A 466 2.57 -19.91 -30.12
CA PRO A 466 2.25 -21.23 -30.64
C PRO A 466 0.77 -21.56 -30.43
N LYS A 467 0.21 -22.44 -31.27
CA LYS A 467 -1.21 -22.78 -31.26
C LYS A 467 -1.67 -23.35 -29.90
N CYS A 468 -0.80 -24.05 -29.19
CA CYS A 468 -1.09 -24.55 -27.84
C CYS A 468 -1.37 -23.43 -26.81
N TYR A 469 -0.96 -22.18 -27.07
CA TYR A 469 -1.23 -21.01 -26.23
C TYR A 469 -2.25 -20.05 -26.85
N GLU A 470 -3.03 -20.47 -27.86
CA GLU A 470 -4.00 -19.60 -28.53
C GLU A 470 -5.05 -19.01 -27.56
N GLY A 471 -5.40 -19.74 -26.50
CA GLY A 471 -6.32 -19.28 -25.45
C GLY A 471 -5.86 -18.02 -24.70
N VAL A 472 -4.56 -17.71 -24.73
CA VAL A 472 -3.95 -16.53 -24.07
C VAL A 472 -4.06 -15.27 -24.95
N ALA A 473 -4.36 -15.42 -26.24
CA ALA A 473 -4.34 -14.33 -27.20
C ALA A 473 -5.38 -13.24 -26.89
N SER A 474 -6.59 -13.63 -26.47
CA SER A 474 -7.66 -12.69 -26.11
C SER A 474 -7.26 -11.83 -24.92
N ILE A 475 -6.59 -12.42 -23.93
CA ILE A 475 -6.12 -11.74 -22.71
C ILE A 475 -5.04 -10.72 -23.04
N LEU A 476 -4.03 -11.11 -23.83
CA LEU A 476 -2.97 -10.20 -24.24
C LEU A 476 -3.48 -9.07 -25.14
N THR A 477 -4.43 -9.37 -26.03
CA THR A 477 -5.08 -8.35 -26.88
C THR A 477 -5.89 -7.37 -26.05
N ALA A 478 -6.66 -7.85 -25.08
CA ALA A 478 -7.40 -7.00 -24.13
C ALA A 478 -6.45 -6.12 -23.28
N ALA A 479 -5.24 -6.60 -22.99
CA ALA A 479 -4.17 -5.83 -22.35
C ALA A 479 -3.42 -4.87 -23.31
N GLY A 480 -3.86 -4.74 -24.56
CA GLY A 480 -3.30 -3.82 -25.54
C GLY A 480 -2.10 -4.35 -26.33
N HIS A 481 -1.82 -5.65 -26.27
CA HIS A 481 -0.71 -6.25 -27.03
C HIS A 481 -1.16 -6.74 -28.42
N LYS A 482 -0.31 -6.52 -29.43
CA LYS A 482 -0.46 -7.13 -30.75
C LYS A 482 -0.02 -8.59 -30.67
N VAL A 483 -0.89 -9.52 -31.04
CA VAL A 483 -0.64 -10.97 -30.96
C VAL A 483 -0.66 -11.59 -32.36
N LYS A 484 0.22 -12.57 -32.58
CA LYS A 484 0.26 -13.39 -33.79
C LYS A 484 0.30 -14.87 -33.39
N ILE A 485 -0.68 -15.65 -33.83
CA ILE A 485 -0.67 -17.10 -33.63
C ILE A 485 0.21 -17.73 -34.70
N SER A 486 1.25 -18.45 -34.29
CA SER A 486 2.18 -19.18 -35.16
C SER A 486 2.97 -20.20 -34.36
N ASP A 487 3.01 -21.45 -34.81
CA ASP A 487 3.82 -22.51 -34.20
C ASP A 487 5.33 -22.31 -34.41
N LYS A 488 5.71 -21.39 -35.31
CA LYS A 488 7.10 -21.05 -35.60
C LYS A 488 7.39 -19.60 -35.29
N PHE A 489 8.58 -19.36 -34.74
CA PHE A 489 9.15 -18.03 -34.59
C PHE A 489 9.49 -17.44 -35.97
N ASP A 490 9.22 -16.14 -36.14
CA ASP A 490 9.73 -15.34 -37.24
C ASP A 490 10.12 -13.93 -36.77
N SER A 491 10.92 -13.24 -37.58
CA SER A 491 11.52 -11.95 -37.23
C SER A 491 10.56 -10.76 -37.08
N SER A 492 9.27 -10.95 -37.38
CA SER A 492 8.24 -9.92 -37.12
C SER A 492 7.86 -9.83 -35.63
N MET A 493 8.22 -10.85 -34.84
CA MET A 493 7.89 -10.97 -33.43
C MET A 493 8.98 -10.33 -32.56
N GLY A 494 8.59 -9.61 -31.51
CA GLY A 494 9.51 -9.12 -30.48
C GLY A 494 9.48 -9.94 -29.19
N VAL A 495 8.43 -10.75 -29.00
CA VAL A 495 8.33 -11.74 -27.93
C VAL A 495 7.78 -13.04 -28.51
N PHE A 496 8.32 -14.18 -28.11
CA PHE A 496 7.83 -15.49 -28.53
C PHE A 496 7.59 -16.42 -27.33
N PHE A 497 6.41 -17.03 -27.27
CA PHE A 497 6.11 -18.08 -26.30
C PHE A 497 6.67 -19.40 -26.81
N VAL A 498 7.29 -20.18 -25.93
CA VAL A 498 7.87 -21.48 -26.27
C VAL A 498 7.19 -22.54 -25.41
N ASN A 499 6.67 -23.57 -26.07
CA ASN A 499 6.29 -24.80 -25.38
C ASN A 499 7.57 -25.59 -25.09
N GLY A 500 8.02 -25.58 -23.84
CA GLY A 500 9.27 -26.26 -23.46
C GLY A 500 9.14 -27.77 -23.26
N GLN A 501 7.94 -28.34 -23.39
CA GLN A 501 7.73 -29.78 -23.21
C GLN A 501 8.18 -30.60 -24.43
N GLU A 502 8.34 -29.96 -25.59
CA GLU A 502 8.71 -30.58 -26.86
C GLU A 502 10.10 -30.11 -27.36
N GLU A 503 10.62 -30.75 -28.41
CA GLU A 503 11.89 -30.34 -29.03
C GLU A 503 11.78 -28.96 -29.68
N ILE A 504 12.72 -28.08 -29.35
CA ILE A 504 12.75 -26.69 -29.83
C ILE A 504 13.39 -26.66 -31.22
N SER A 505 12.56 -26.72 -32.26
CA SER A 505 13.00 -26.82 -33.66
C SER A 505 13.81 -25.63 -34.18
N GLN A 506 13.64 -24.42 -33.60
CA GLN A 506 14.30 -23.17 -34.01
C GLN A 506 15.28 -22.65 -32.95
N LEU A 507 16.01 -23.57 -32.29
CA LEU A 507 16.92 -23.22 -31.21
C LEU A 507 18.00 -22.19 -31.63
N PRO A 508 18.70 -22.32 -32.78
CA PRO A 508 19.68 -21.33 -33.22
C PRO A 508 19.08 -19.94 -33.45
N GLU A 509 17.91 -19.87 -34.12
CA GLU A 509 17.23 -18.62 -34.43
C GLU A 509 16.74 -17.93 -33.15
N LEU A 510 16.14 -18.68 -32.22
CA LEU A 510 15.72 -18.16 -30.91
C LEU A 510 16.92 -17.69 -30.08
N THR A 511 18.05 -18.39 -30.17
CA THR A 511 19.29 -17.99 -29.47
C THR A 511 19.78 -16.63 -29.95
N GLU A 512 19.89 -16.43 -31.26
CA GLU A 512 20.31 -15.14 -31.83
C GLU A 512 19.26 -14.04 -31.62
N PHE A 513 17.99 -14.38 -31.69
CA PHE A 513 16.88 -13.47 -31.38
C PHE A 513 16.98 -12.92 -29.96
N ILE A 514 17.16 -13.76 -28.94
CA ILE A 514 17.29 -13.31 -27.55
C ILE A 514 18.58 -12.46 -27.40
N LYS A 515 19.72 -12.92 -27.94
CA LYS A 515 20.97 -12.14 -27.89
C LYS A 515 20.81 -10.75 -28.50
N GLY A 516 20.01 -10.62 -29.57
CA GLY A 516 19.72 -9.39 -30.29
C GLY A 516 18.75 -8.42 -29.60
N GLY A 517 18.09 -8.82 -28.51
CA GLY A 517 17.11 -7.97 -27.80
C GLY A 517 15.67 -8.51 -27.84
N GLY A 518 15.48 -9.70 -28.40
CA GLY A 518 14.22 -10.43 -28.41
C GLY A 518 13.85 -11.02 -27.06
N GLY A 519 12.56 -11.31 -26.92
CA GLY A 519 11.97 -11.80 -25.69
C GLY A 519 11.45 -13.23 -25.76
N VAL A 520 11.71 -14.06 -24.76
CA VAL A 520 11.15 -15.42 -24.68
C VAL A 520 10.41 -15.65 -23.38
N MET A 521 9.22 -16.25 -23.49
CA MET A 521 8.48 -16.79 -22.35
C MET A 521 8.31 -18.29 -22.53
N ILE A 522 8.70 -19.09 -21.53
CA ILE A 522 8.72 -20.54 -21.65
C ILE A 522 8.18 -21.19 -20.38
N GLY A 523 7.34 -22.21 -20.55
CA GLY A 523 6.85 -23.05 -19.47
C GLY A 523 7.01 -24.52 -19.82
N ALA A 524 7.39 -25.34 -18.84
CA ALA A 524 7.58 -26.77 -19.02
C ALA A 524 7.68 -27.52 -17.68
N GLN A 525 7.61 -28.85 -17.70
CA GLN A 525 7.69 -29.69 -16.50
C GLN A 525 8.62 -30.90 -16.69
N ALA A 526 9.88 -30.75 -16.25
CA ALA A 526 10.88 -31.82 -16.38
C ALA A 526 10.62 -33.04 -15.48
N TRP A 527 9.88 -32.90 -14.37
CA TRP A 527 9.53 -34.03 -13.50
C TRP A 527 8.62 -35.05 -14.22
N SER A 528 7.66 -34.55 -15.02
CA SER A 528 6.78 -35.38 -15.82
C SER A 528 7.56 -36.08 -16.94
N TRP A 529 8.45 -35.33 -17.60
CA TRP A 529 9.34 -35.89 -18.62
C TRP A 529 10.28 -36.97 -18.05
N SER A 530 10.83 -36.76 -16.86
CA SER A 530 11.75 -37.70 -16.18
C SER A 530 11.05 -39.02 -15.84
N SER A 531 9.75 -38.96 -15.54
CA SER A 531 8.93 -40.17 -15.30
C SER A 531 8.81 -41.04 -16.56
N SER A 532 8.80 -40.42 -17.74
CA SER A 532 8.81 -41.11 -19.04
C SER A 532 10.21 -41.44 -19.56
N ASN A 533 11.27 -40.94 -18.91
CA ASN A 533 12.67 -41.11 -19.32
C ASN A 533 13.57 -41.51 -18.13
N PRO A 534 13.30 -42.67 -17.49
CA PRO A 534 14.05 -43.07 -16.30
C PRO A 534 15.55 -43.20 -16.58
N GLY A 535 16.38 -42.71 -15.65
CA GLY A 535 17.84 -42.77 -15.73
C GLY A 535 18.50 -41.70 -16.60
N LYS A 536 17.75 -40.85 -17.29
CA LYS A 536 18.30 -39.68 -17.99
C LYS A 536 18.24 -38.45 -17.08
N ASP A 537 19.38 -37.77 -16.92
CA ASP A 537 19.44 -36.50 -16.20
C ASP A 537 18.69 -35.41 -17.00
N PRO A 538 17.60 -34.83 -16.47
CA PRO A 538 16.87 -33.77 -17.16
C PRO A 538 17.71 -32.51 -17.37
N LEU A 539 18.69 -32.21 -16.50
CA LEU A 539 19.56 -31.04 -16.69
C LEU A 539 20.34 -31.11 -18.01
N ALA A 540 20.69 -32.32 -18.46
CA ALA A 540 21.43 -32.56 -19.69
C ALA A 540 20.53 -32.87 -20.90
N HIS A 541 19.35 -33.47 -20.69
CA HIS A 541 18.57 -34.08 -21.78
C HIS A 541 17.17 -33.50 -22.00
N PHE A 542 16.64 -32.72 -21.05
CA PHE A 542 15.30 -32.14 -21.21
C PHE A 542 15.31 -31.04 -22.30
N PRO A 543 14.39 -31.06 -23.28
CA PRO A 543 14.44 -30.13 -24.41
C PRO A 543 14.51 -28.64 -24.05
N ALA A 544 13.69 -28.18 -23.10
CA ALA A 544 13.70 -26.79 -22.65
C ALA A 544 15.05 -26.33 -22.08
N ASN A 545 15.83 -27.26 -21.49
CA ASN A 545 17.13 -26.95 -20.90
C ASN A 545 18.19 -26.61 -21.96
N LYS A 546 17.99 -26.99 -23.23
CA LYS A 546 18.85 -26.56 -24.34
C LYS A 546 18.77 -25.05 -24.61
N LEU A 547 17.59 -24.45 -24.41
CA LEU A 547 17.37 -23.01 -24.57
C LEU A 547 17.59 -22.25 -23.26
N THR A 548 16.91 -22.67 -22.19
CA THR A 548 16.95 -21.97 -20.90
C THR A 548 18.31 -22.07 -20.21
N GLY A 549 19.03 -23.18 -20.42
CA GLY A 549 20.37 -23.39 -19.89
C GLY A 549 21.41 -22.43 -20.46
N LEU A 550 21.15 -21.79 -21.61
CA LEU A 550 22.00 -20.70 -22.12
C LEU A 550 22.04 -19.50 -21.18
N ALA A 551 20.98 -19.33 -20.38
CA ALA A 551 20.86 -18.27 -19.38
C ALA A 551 20.91 -18.80 -17.95
N ASP A 552 21.54 -19.97 -17.72
CA ASP A 552 21.76 -20.59 -16.41
C ASP A 552 20.49 -20.95 -15.61
N ILE A 553 19.33 -21.09 -16.28
CA ILE A 553 18.09 -21.62 -15.70
C ILE A 553 17.85 -23.01 -16.27
N TYR A 554 17.62 -24.00 -15.40
CA TYR A 554 17.35 -25.37 -15.82
C TYR A 554 16.11 -25.92 -15.11
N PHE A 555 15.24 -26.62 -15.82
CA PHE A 555 14.17 -27.42 -15.24
C PHE A 555 14.75 -28.68 -14.60
N GLY A 556 14.48 -28.86 -13.30
CA GLY A 556 14.94 -29.99 -12.49
C GLY A 556 13.93 -31.14 -12.42
N GLN A 557 14.40 -32.30 -11.93
CA GLN A 557 13.59 -33.53 -11.84
C GLN A 557 12.49 -33.48 -10.76
N ASN A 558 12.55 -32.53 -9.83
CA ASN A 558 11.69 -32.52 -8.65
C ASN A 558 10.36 -31.81 -8.95
N LYS A 559 9.28 -32.55 -8.70
CA LYS A 559 7.93 -32.01 -8.57
C LYS A 559 7.82 -31.23 -7.27
N ARG A 560 7.25 -30.03 -7.31
CA ARG A 560 7.10 -29.12 -6.17
C ARG A 560 5.62 -28.93 -5.84
N PRO A 561 5.29 -28.59 -4.57
CA PRO A 561 3.89 -28.43 -4.17
C PRO A 561 3.29 -27.15 -4.76
N ARG A 562 2.07 -27.27 -5.28
CA ARG A 562 1.18 -26.13 -5.48
C ARG A 562 0.78 -25.48 -4.15
N GLY A 563 0.26 -24.26 -4.19
CA GLY A 563 -0.25 -23.58 -3.00
C GLY A 563 -0.61 -22.12 -3.20
N TYR A 564 -0.81 -21.42 -2.08
CA TYR A 564 -1.05 -19.99 -2.03
C TYR A 564 0.25 -19.24 -1.81
N PHE A 565 0.53 -18.26 -2.66
CA PHE A 565 1.74 -17.45 -2.62
C PHE A 565 1.36 -16.02 -2.26
N THR A 566 2.18 -15.36 -1.45
CA THR A 566 2.01 -13.94 -1.11
C THR A 566 3.32 -13.20 -1.33
N ILE A 567 3.24 -11.91 -1.67
CA ILE A 567 4.44 -11.08 -1.77
C ILE A 567 5.14 -11.00 -0.41
N HIS A 568 6.42 -11.31 -0.43
CA HIS A 568 7.35 -11.13 0.66
C HIS A 568 8.49 -10.21 0.18
N MET A 569 8.77 -9.16 0.94
CA MET A 569 9.93 -8.31 0.67
C MET A 569 11.18 -9.01 1.19
N THR A 570 12.10 -9.37 0.29
CA THR A 570 13.40 -9.93 0.67
C THR A 570 14.21 -8.94 1.51
N THR A 571 15.24 -9.42 2.21
CA THR A 571 16.18 -8.55 2.95
C THR A 571 16.90 -7.54 2.05
N SER A 572 16.96 -7.80 0.74
CA SER A 572 17.43 -6.90 -0.31
C SER A 572 16.40 -5.87 -0.79
N GLY A 573 15.16 -5.93 -0.31
CA GLY A 573 14.08 -5.03 -0.71
C GLY A 573 13.39 -5.40 -2.03
N ALA A 574 13.79 -6.49 -2.68
CA ALA A 574 13.11 -6.99 -3.87
C ALA A 574 11.86 -7.79 -3.46
N PRO A 575 10.67 -7.51 -4.03
CA PRO A 575 9.50 -8.35 -3.85
C PRO A 575 9.74 -9.71 -4.51
N GLU A 576 9.59 -10.78 -3.75
CA GLU A 576 9.52 -12.16 -4.21
C GLU A 576 8.23 -12.79 -3.66
N MET A 577 7.66 -13.76 -4.36
CA MET A 577 6.48 -14.47 -3.85
C MET A 577 6.90 -15.80 -3.22
N VAL A 578 6.54 -15.97 -1.95
CA VAL A 578 6.82 -17.20 -1.18
C VAL A 578 5.49 -17.88 -0.86
N ILE A 579 5.47 -19.20 -0.97
CA ILE A 579 4.30 -19.99 -0.60
C ILE A 579 3.99 -19.82 0.91
N LYS A 580 2.77 -19.36 1.19
CA LYS A 580 2.25 -19.17 2.55
C LYS A 580 1.66 -20.47 3.09
N THR A 581 0.97 -21.25 2.25
CA THR A 581 0.41 -22.56 2.60
C THR A 581 0.19 -23.43 1.36
N THR A 582 0.29 -24.75 1.54
CA THR A 582 -0.08 -25.77 0.53
C THR A 582 -1.55 -26.17 0.61
N GLN A 583 -2.26 -25.77 1.67
CA GLN A 583 -3.69 -25.96 1.80
C GLN A 583 -4.44 -24.88 1.03
N HIS A 584 -5.69 -25.17 0.65
CA HIS A 584 -6.53 -24.15 0.05
C HIS A 584 -6.76 -23.04 1.10
N MET A 585 -6.21 -21.83 0.95
CA MET A 585 -6.60 -20.70 1.81
C MET A 585 -8.10 -20.47 1.61
N PRO A 586 -8.84 -20.22 2.70
CA PRO A 586 -10.28 -20.10 2.63
C PRO A 586 -10.61 -18.80 1.91
N THR A 587 -11.09 -18.97 0.68
CA THR A 587 -12.17 -18.26 -0.03
C THR A 587 -12.90 -17.11 0.68
N THR A 588 -13.05 -17.13 2.00
CA THR A 588 -13.52 -16.02 2.85
C THR A 588 -12.82 -14.68 2.64
N SER A 589 -11.51 -14.63 2.39
CA SER A 589 -10.84 -13.33 2.15
C SER A 589 -11.31 -12.64 0.86
N ARG A 590 -11.68 -13.43 -0.17
CA ARG A 590 -12.29 -12.91 -1.40
C ARG A 590 -13.77 -12.57 -1.22
N LEU A 591 -14.49 -13.33 -0.40
CA LEU A 591 -15.89 -13.04 -0.05
C LEU A 591 -16.01 -11.70 0.71
N LEU A 592 -15.03 -11.39 1.56
CA LEU A 592 -14.99 -10.19 2.39
C LEU A 592 -14.03 -9.11 1.86
N GLU A 593 -13.63 -9.19 0.59
CA GLU A 593 -12.72 -8.23 -0.03
C GLU A 593 -13.30 -6.81 -0.04
N ASN A 594 -12.52 -5.81 0.38
CA ASN A 594 -12.96 -4.41 0.52
C ASN A 594 -14.15 -4.20 1.49
N ILE A 595 -14.37 -5.13 2.41
CA ILE A 595 -15.36 -5.01 3.48
C ILE A 595 -14.60 -4.99 4.80
N THR A 596 -14.88 -4.02 5.66
CA THR A 596 -14.32 -3.93 7.02
C THR A 596 -15.39 -4.14 8.08
N ASP A 597 -16.59 -3.69 7.75
CA ASP A 597 -17.79 -3.73 8.57
C ASP A 597 -19.04 -3.81 7.68
N LEU A 598 -20.14 -4.32 8.24
CA LEU A 598 -21.45 -4.36 7.61
C LEU A 598 -22.50 -3.89 8.61
N ASP A 599 -23.33 -2.94 8.18
CA ASP A 599 -24.51 -2.51 8.92
C ASP A 599 -25.73 -3.31 8.46
N LEU A 600 -26.19 -4.26 9.29
CA LEU A 600 -27.43 -4.99 9.06
C LEU A 600 -28.64 -4.38 9.78
N ASN A 601 -28.55 -3.16 10.34
CA ASN A 601 -29.67 -2.50 11.03
C ASN A 601 -30.70 -1.89 10.07
N PHE A 602 -31.20 -2.70 9.15
CA PHE A 602 -32.36 -2.41 8.31
C PHE A 602 -33.47 -3.43 8.62
N ASP A 603 -34.66 -3.25 8.03
CA ASP A 603 -35.88 -4.01 8.37
C ASP A 603 -35.89 -5.43 7.78
N ALA A 604 -34.87 -6.22 8.11
CA ALA A 604 -34.65 -7.59 7.64
C ALA A 604 -33.88 -8.38 8.71
N ASP A 605 -34.62 -9.02 9.62
CA ASP A 605 -34.03 -9.81 10.68
C ASP A 605 -33.61 -11.20 10.16
N PRO A 606 -32.33 -11.59 10.28
CA PRO A 606 -31.85 -12.82 9.69
C PRO A 606 -32.35 -14.05 10.46
N GLY A 607 -32.57 -15.14 9.73
CA GLY A 607 -32.71 -16.48 10.30
C GLY A 607 -31.35 -17.13 10.55
N GLU A 608 -31.33 -18.08 11.49
CA GLU A 608 -30.16 -18.93 11.67
C GLU A 608 -30.00 -19.95 10.54
N LEU A 609 -28.76 -20.30 10.25
CA LEU A 609 -28.37 -21.41 9.40
C LEU A 609 -27.75 -22.51 10.28
N VAL A 610 -28.37 -23.69 10.26
CA VAL A 610 -27.83 -24.92 10.83
C VAL A 610 -26.86 -25.53 9.83
N VAL A 611 -25.57 -25.27 10.05
CA VAL A 611 -24.48 -25.73 9.18
C VAL A 611 -23.90 -27.03 9.75
N LYS A 612 -24.12 -28.15 9.06
CA LYS A 612 -23.56 -29.48 9.42
C LYS A 612 -22.38 -29.89 8.55
N SER A 613 -22.25 -29.28 7.37
CA SER A 613 -21.15 -29.53 6.44
C SER A 613 -19.80 -29.11 7.00
N THR A 614 -18.80 -29.97 6.84
CA THR A 614 -17.39 -29.65 7.13
C THR A 614 -16.72 -28.85 6.00
N LYS A 615 -17.37 -28.74 4.83
CA LYS A 615 -16.92 -27.92 3.69
C LYS A 615 -17.50 -26.51 3.71
N ALA A 616 -18.50 -26.27 4.56
CA ALA A 616 -19.13 -24.98 4.69
C ALA A 616 -18.23 -24.03 5.48
N ILE A 617 -18.23 -22.79 5.05
CA ILE A 617 -17.45 -21.70 5.62
C ILE A 617 -18.43 -20.66 6.14
N PRO A 618 -18.63 -20.58 7.46
CA PRO A 618 -19.42 -19.54 8.08
C PRO A 618 -18.83 -18.15 7.79
N ILE A 619 -19.65 -17.23 7.27
CA ILE A 619 -19.21 -15.87 6.88
C ILE A 619 -19.73 -14.84 7.88
N LEU A 620 -21.00 -14.91 8.26
CA LEU A 620 -21.61 -14.02 9.26
C LEU A 620 -22.08 -14.84 10.46
N LYS A 621 -21.69 -14.43 11.68
CA LYS A 621 -22.14 -15.02 12.94
C LYS A 621 -22.65 -13.99 13.94
N ASP A 622 -23.69 -14.35 14.68
CA ASP A 622 -24.12 -13.59 15.85
C ASP A 622 -23.19 -13.83 17.07
N GLN A 623 -23.44 -13.15 18.19
CA GLN A 623 -22.63 -13.31 19.42
C GLN A 623 -22.71 -14.70 20.03
N ALA A 624 -23.80 -15.43 19.76
CA ALA A 624 -23.99 -16.81 20.22
C ALA A 624 -23.32 -17.81 19.27
N GLY A 625 -22.64 -17.35 18.22
CA GLY A 625 -21.99 -18.18 17.21
C GLY A 625 -22.95 -18.76 16.17
N ALA A 626 -24.22 -18.35 16.17
CA ALA A 626 -25.18 -18.82 15.18
C ALA A 626 -24.85 -18.21 13.82
N VAL A 627 -24.82 -19.06 12.79
CA VAL A 627 -24.45 -18.66 11.44
C VAL A 627 -25.63 -17.98 10.76
N LEU A 628 -25.41 -16.81 10.16
CA LEU A 628 -26.40 -16.02 9.43
C LEU A 628 -26.14 -16.04 7.92
N MET A 629 -24.91 -16.35 7.52
CA MET A 629 -24.50 -16.51 6.14
C MET A 629 -23.36 -17.52 6.06
N THR A 630 -23.39 -18.38 5.06
CA THR A 630 -22.32 -19.36 4.82
C THR A 630 -22.08 -19.53 3.32
N ALA A 631 -20.86 -19.90 2.95
CA ALA A 631 -20.54 -20.41 1.62
C ALA A 631 -20.15 -21.89 1.73
N THR A 632 -20.33 -22.67 0.67
CA THR A 632 -19.89 -24.08 0.61
C THR A 632 -19.65 -24.52 -0.81
N GLU A 633 -18.92 -25.63 -0.96
CA GLU A 633 -18.83 -26.37 -2.20
C GLU A 633 -19.75 -27.60 -2.17
N TYR A 634 -20.36 -27.93 -3.31
CA TYR A 634 -21.15 -29.15 -3.51
C TYR A 634 -20.90 -29.70 -4.91
N GLY A 635 -20.46 -30.96 -5.00
CA GLY A 635 -19.93 -31.51 -6.24
C GLY A 635 -18.73 -30.68 -6.74
N LYS A 636 -18.79 -30.20 -7.99
CA LYS A 636 -17.81 -29.25 -8.55
C LYS A 636 -18.23 -27.78 -8.43
N GLY A 637 -19.45 -27.51 -7.94
CA GLY A 637 -20.05 -26.18 -7.88
C GLY A 637 -19.95 -25.53 -6.51
N ARG A 638 -20.51 -24.32 -6.42
CA ARG A 638 -20.44 -23.45 -5.24
C ARG A 638 -21.82 -22.90 -4.87
N MET A 639 -22.07 -22.80 -3.57
CA MET A 639 -23.30 -22.25 -3.01
C MET A 639 -23.00 -21.16 -1.99
N VAL A 640 -23.75 -20.05 -2.02
CA VAL A 640 -23.75 -19.03 -0.97
C VAL A 640 -25.18 -18.88 -0.44
N VAL A 641 -25.32 -18.98 0.88
CA VAL A 641 -26.61 -19.04 1.58
C VAL A 641 -26.70 -17.88 2.56
N PHE A 642 -27.75 -17.04 2.41
CA PHE A 642 -28.07 -15.93 3.30
C PHE A 642 -29.31 -16.25 4.12
N GLY A 643 -29.27 -16.02 5.44
CA GLY A 643 -30.40 -16.22 6.36
C GLY A 643 -31.58 -15.25 6.14
N HIS A 644 -31.55 -14.41 5.11
CA HIS A 644 -32.65 -13.55 4.69
C HIS A 644 -32.50 -13.18 3.22
N GLU A 645 -33.59 -13.23 2.44
CA GLU A 645 -33.60 -12.92 1.01
C GLU A 645 -33.32 -11.43 0.72
N GLN A 646 -33.80 -10.51 1.57
CA GLN A 646 -33.53 -9.08 1.39
C GLN A 646 -32.05 -8.72 1.47
N TYR A 647 -31.19 -9.57 2.04
CA TYR A 647 -29.74 -9.31 2.09
C TYR A 647 -29.10 -9.33 0.70
N LEU A 648 -29.72 -10.03 -0.25
CA LEU A 648 -29.27 -10.06 -1.65
C LEU A 648 -29.54 -8.74 -2.38
N MET A 649 -30.42 -7.89 -1.85
CA MET A 649 -30.88 -6.64 -2.48
C MET A 649 -30.52 -5.38 -1.68
N ALA A 650 -30.00 -5.54 -0.46
CA ALA A 650 -29.73 -4.42 0.43
C ALA A 650 -28.55 -3.59 -0.11
N PRO A 651 -28.68 -2.25 -0.26
CA PRO A 651 -27.62 -1.39 -0.75
C PRO A 651 -26.30 -1.50 0.02
N GLN A 652 -26.39 -1.69 1.34
CA GLN A 652 -25.22 -1.83 2.21
C GLN A 652 -24.44 -3.13 1.94
N LEU A 653 -25.05 -4.10 1.25
CA LEU A 653 -24.48 -5.42 0.97
C LEU A 653 -24.04 -5.60 -0.48
N HIS A 654 -24.14 -4.57 -1.32
CA HIS A 654 -23.79 -4.67 -2.75
C HIS A 654 -22.36 -5.18 -2.99
N THR A 655 -21.38 -4.67 -2.24
CA THR A 655 -19.98 -5.15 -2.33
C THR A 655 -19.90 -6.63 -1.99
N LEU A 656 -20.57 -7.07 -0.92
CA LEU A 656 -20.61 -8.47 -0.49
C LEU A 656 -21.26 -9.36 -1.55
N VAL A 657 -22.39 -8.93 -2.11
CA VAL A 657 -23.09 -9.66 -3.17
C VAL A 657 -22.22 -9.80 -4.42
N CYS A 658 -21.52 -8.73 -4.84
CA CYS A 658 -20.56 -8.79 -5.94
C CYS A 658 -19.39 -9.74 -5.65
N ASN A 659 -18.83 -9.70 -4.45
CA ASN A 659 -17.78 -10.62 -4.03
C ASN A 659 -18.25 -12.08 -4.04
N CYS A 660 -19.49 -12.34 -3.60
CA CYS A 660 -20.10 -13.66 -3.67
C CYS A 660 -20.25 -14.14 -5.11
N VAL A 661 -20.73 -13.29 -6.03
CA VAL A 661 -20.81 -13.64 -7.45
C VAL A 661 -19.43 -13.97 -8.03
N ARG A 662 -18.41 -13.14 -7.76
CA ARG A 662 -17.02 -13.41 -8.19
C ARG A 662 -16.50 -14.72 -7.60
N TRP A 663 -16.83 -14.99 -6.35
CA TRP A 663 -16.41 -16.21 -5.66
C TRP A 663 -17.07 -17.47 -6.24
N ILE A 664 -18.36 -17.38 -6.57
CA ILE A 664 -19.11 -18.49 -7.16
C ILE A 664 -18.66 -18.75 -8.61
N LYS A 665 -18.36 -17.71 -9.39
CA LYS A 665 -17.98 -17.83 -10.81
C LYS A 665 -16.64 -18.54 -10.98
N SER A 666 -16.65 -19.62 -11.77
CA SER A 666 -15.44 -20.28 -12.26
C SER A 666 -14.88 -19.63 -13.53
N ASN A 667 -15.72 -18.92 -14.30
CA ASN A 667 -15.34 -18.19 -15.52
C ASN A 667 -15.89 -16.73 -15.48
N PRO A 668 -15.06 -15.70 -15.70
CA PRO A 668 -15.49 -14.29 -15.72
C PRO A 668 -16.61 -13.98 -16.72
N ASP A 669 -16.68 -14.67 -17.86
CA ASP A 669 -17.63 -14.42 -18.94
C ASP A 669 -19.02 -15.03 -18.73
N THR A 670 -19.18 -15.84 -17.68
CA THR A 670 -20.42 -16.55 -17.38
C THR A 670 -21.57 -15.59 -17.04
N VAL A 671 -22.77 -15.91 -17.54
CA VAL A 671 -23.99 -15.14 -17.28
C VAL A 671 -24.54 -15.46 -15.88
N VAL A 672 -24.93 -14.40 -15.16
CA VAL A 672 -25.63 -14.46 -13.87
C VAL A 672 -27.13 -14.36 -14.12
N GLY A 673 -27.87 -15.42 -13.82
CA GLY A 673 -29.32 -15.44 -13.90
C GLY A 673 -29.98 -14.90 -12.63
N LEU A 674 -30.88 -13.94 -12.79
CA LEU A 674 -31.65 -13.33 -11.71
C LEU A 674 -33.16 -13.55 -11.94
N PRO A 675 -33.88 -14.21 -11.02
CA PRO A 675 -35.33 -14.12 -10.96
C PRO A 675 -35.81 -12.67 -10.89
N LYS A 676 -37.03 -12.41 -11.34
CA LYS A 676 -37.60 -11.06 -11.40
C LYS A 676 -37.64 -10.38 -10.04
N CYS A 677 -37.81 -11.14 -8.95
CA CYS A 677 -37.76 -10.60 -7.58
C CYS A 677 -36.39 -9.99 -7.20
N TYR A 678 -35.31 -10.33 -7.92
CA TYR A 678 -33.97 -9.79 -7.72
C TYR A 678 -33.52 -8.85 -8.86
N GLU A 679 -34.43 -8.39 -9.71
CA GLU A 679 -34.11 -7.50 -10.85
C GLU A 679 -33.37 -6.23 -10.41
N GLY A 680 -33.68 -5.69 -9.23
CA GLY A 680 -33.00 -4.52 -8.66
C GLY A 680 -31.49 -4.68 -8.46
N VAL A 681 -30.98 -5.91 -8.41
CA VAL A 681 -29.55 -6.24 -8.25
C VAL A 681 -28.79 -6.20 -9.58
N ALA A 682 -29.51 -6.23 -10.71
CA ALA A 682 -28.91 -6.34 -12.04
C ALA A 682 -27.98 -5.17 -12.39
N SER A 683 -28.38 -3.94 -12.04
CA SER A 683 -27.60 -2.73 -12.29
C SER A 683 -26.26 -2.76 -11.56
N ILE A 684 -26.25 -3.24 -10.30
CA ILE A 684 -25.06 -3.35 -9.45
C ILE A 684 -24.10 -4.39 -10.01
N LEU A 685 -24.60 -5.57 -10.39
CA LEU A 685 -23.77 -6.62 -10.97
C LEU A 685 -23.21 -6.21 -12.35
N THR A 686 -24.00 -5.50 -13.15
CA THR A 686 -23.55 -4.97 -14.45
C THR A 686 -22.47 -3.91 -14.27
N ALA A 687 -22.64 -2.98 -13.32
CA ALA A 687 -21.63 -1.98 -12.97
C ALA A 687 -20.34 -2.63 -12.45
N ALA A 688 -20.44 -3.79 -11.78
CA ALA A 688 -19.31 -4.62 -11.36
C ALA A 688 -18.71 -5.48 -12.49
N GLY A 689 -19.17 -5.33 -13.74
CA GLY A 689 -18.64 -6.00 -14.93
C GLY A 689 -19.22 -7.39 -15.20
N HIS A 690 -20.33 -7.77 -14.58
CA HIS A 690 -20.97 -9.07 -14.81
C HIS A 690 -22.06 -9.01 -15.89
N LYS A 691 -22.11 -10.04 -16.74
CA LYS A 691 -23.23 -10.26 -17.66
C LYS A 691 -24.42 -10.81 -16.87
N VAL A 692 -25.56 -10.14 -16.94
CA VAL A 692 -26.77 -10.50 -16.21
C VAL A 692 -27.89 -10.87 -17.18
N LYS A 693 -28.71 -11.85 -16.80
CA LYS A 693 -29.94 -12.25 -17.50
C LYS A 693 -31.08 -12.33 -16.50
N ILE A 694 -32.14 -11.56 -16.73
CA ILE A 694 -33.36 -11.64 -15.93
C ILE A 694 -34.19 -12.83 -16.43
N SER A 695 -34.47 -13.79 -15.56
CA SER A 695 -35.28 -14.98 -15.83
C SER A 695 -35.73 -15.63 -14.54
N ASP A 696 -37.03 -15.88 -14.39
CA ASP A 696 -37.60 -16.63 -13.25
C ASP A 696 -37.23 -18.12 -13.27
N LYS A 697 -36.69 -18.61 -14.38
CA LYS A 697 -36.26 -20.00 -14.55
C LYS A 697 -34.77 -20.08 -14.87
N PHE A 698 -34.13 -21.10 -14.32
CA PHE A 698 -32.78 -21.49 -14.70
C PHE A 698 -32.77 -22.10 -16.12
N ASP A 699 -31.74 -21.77 -16.89
CA ASP A 699 -31.39 -22.45 -18.13
C ASP A 699 -29.86 -22.54 -18.30
N SER A 700 -29.41 -23.41 -19.21
CA SER A 700 -28.00 -23.76 -19.39
C SER A 700 -27.11 -22.64 -19.92
N SER A 701 -27.65 -21.47 -20.29
CA SER A 701 -26.83 -20.31 -20.65
C SER A 701 -26.23 -19.60 -19.42
N MET A 702 -26.76 -19.89 -18.23
CA MET A 702 -26.33 -19.33 -16.96
C MET A 702 -25.29 -20.23 -16.31
N GLY A 703 -24.30 -19.64 -15.64
CA GLY A 703 -23.40 -20.41 -14.75
C GLY A 703 -23.39 -19.92 -13.31
N VAL A 704 -24.16 -18.87 -12.99
CA VAL A 704 -24.62 -18.57 -11.64
C VAL A 704 -26.12 -18.28 -11.69
N PHE A 705 -26.89 -18.81 -10.74
CA PHE A 705 -28.32 -18.53 -10.62
C PHE A 705 -28.70 -18.12 -9.20
N PHE A 706 -29.45 -17.02 -9.08
CA PHE A 706 -30.04 -16.60 -7.82
C PHE A 706 -31.34 -17.39 -7.60
N VAL A 707 -31.55 -17.88 -6.39
CA VAL A 707 -32.74 -18.64 -6.02
C VAL A 707 -33.51 -17.88 -4.96
N ASN A 708 -34.81 -17.70 -5.19
CA ASN A 708 -35.74 -17.30 -4.13
C ASN A 708 -36.04 -18.54 -3.28
N GLY A 709 -35.46 -18.62 -2.08
CA GLY A 709 -35.64 -19.79 -1.23
C GLY A 709 -36.94 -19.78 -0.42
N GLN A 710 -37.75 -18.72 -0.50
CA GLN A 710 -38.99 -18.60 0.25
C GLN A 710 -40.15 -19.41 -0.38
N GLU A 711 -40.03 -19.76 -1.67
CA GLU A 711 -41.04 -20.47 -2.45
C GLU A 711 -40.55 -21.86 -2.88
N GLU A 712 -41.46 -22.70 -3.40
CA GLU A 712 -41.12 -24.02 -3.95
C GLU A 712 -40.17 -23.91 -5.16
N ILE A 713 -39.07 -24.64 -5.09
CA ILE A 713 -38.02 -24.63 -6.12
C ILE A 713 -38.44 -25.57 -7.26
N SER A 714 -39.06 -25.00 -8.30
CA SER A 714 -39.65 -25.75 -9.42
C SER A 714 -38.65 -26.55 -10.27
N GLN A 715 -37.37 -26.16 -10.30
CA GLN A 715 -36.30 -26.80 -11.10
C GLN A 715 -35.23 -27.46 -10.21
N LEU A 716 -35.65 -28.08 -9.11
CA LEU A 716 -34.74 -28.68 -8.13
C LEU A 716 -33.80 -29.75 -8.76
N PRO A 717 -34.26 -30.69 -9.61
CA PRO A 717 -33.39 -31.66 -10.25
C PRO A 717 -32.33 -31.02 -11.17
N GLU A 718 -32.74 -30.04 -11.99
CA GLU A 718 -31.85 -29.35 -12.92
C GLU A 718 -30.80 -28.52 -12.18
N LEU A 719 -31.21 -27.79 -11.13
CA LEU A 719 -30.29 -27.04 -10.28
C LEU A 719 -29.32 -27.97 -9.55
N THR A 720 -29.78 -29.15 -9.13
CA THR A 720 -28.93 -30.15 -8.48
C THR A 720 -27.80 -30.61 -9.40
N GLU A 721 -28.13 -31.00 -10.64
CA GLU A 721 -27.12 -31.44 -11.62
C GLU A 721 -26.25 -30.28 -12.09
N PHE A 722 -26.81 -29.09 -12.23
CA PHE A 722 -26.08 -27.86 -12.52
C PHE A 722 -24.98 -27.58 -11.48
N ILE A 723 -25.32 -27.59 -10.18
CA ILE A 723 -24.32 -27.37 -9.12
C ILE A 723 -23.28 -28.49 -9.13
N LYS A 724 -23.69 -29.77 -9.22
CA LYS A 724 -22.74 -30.90 -9.30
C LYS A 724 -21.76 -30.75 -10.46
N GLY A 725 -22.22 -30.23 -11.60
CA GLY A 725 -21.44 -30.00 -12.81
C GLY A 725 -20.49 -28.81 -12.78
N GLY A 726 -20.51 -27.97 -11.74
CA GLY A 726 -19.67 -26.77 -11.62
C GLY A 726 -20.42 -25.45 -11.66
N GLY A 727 -21.75 -25.50 -11.70
CA GLY A 727 -22.62 -24.34 -11.61
C GLY A 727 -22.66 -23.71 -10.22
N GLY A 728 -23.09 -22.45 -10.18
CA GLY A 728 -23.13 -21.64 -8.99
C GLY A 728 -24.53 -21.26 -8.54
N VAL A 729 -24.83 -21.34 -7.24
CA VAL A 729 -26.11 -20.88 -6.69
C VAL A 729 -25.92 -19.87 -5.56
N MET A 730 -26.71 -18.80 -5.59
CA MET A 730 -26.87 -17.88 -4.47
C MET A 730 -28.32 -17.88 -4.00
N ILE A 731 -28.55 -18.13 -2.71
CA ILE A 731 -29.89 -18.31 -2.16
C ILE A 731 -30.05 -17.54 -0.86
N GLY A 732 -31.18 -16.86 -0.72
CA GLY A 732 -31.60 -16.20 0.52
C GLY A 732 -33.02 -16.59 0.87
N ALA A 733 -33.29 -16.80 2.16
CA ALA A 733 -34.61 -17.18 2.66
C ALA A 733 -34.71 -17.03 4.19
N GLN A 734 -35.93 -17.09 4.75
CA GLN A 734 -36.15 -16.97 6.19
C GLN A 734 -37.15 -18.01 6.72
N ALA A 735 -36.62 -19.13 7.26
CA ALA A 735 -37.44 -20.21 7.80
C ALA A 735 -38.24 -19.82 9.05
N TRP A 736 -37.73 -18.91 9.90
CA TRP A 736 -38.46 -18.44 11.09
C TRP A 736 -39.81 -17.78 10.73
N CYS A 737 -39.84 -16.98 9.65
CA CYS A 737 -41.06 -16.35 9.16
C CYS A 737 -42.01 -17.41 8.58
N TRP A 738 -41.47 -18.37 7.82
CA TRP A 738 -42.25 -19.49 7.31
C TRP A 738 -42.88 -20.35 8.41
N CYS A 739 -42.16 -20.62 9.50
CA CYS A 739 -42.67 -21.35 10.67
C CYS A 739 -43.87 -20.66 11.31
N SER A 740 -43.89 -19.31 11.33
CA SER A 740 -45.04 -18.56 11.85
C SER A 740 -46.33 -18.80 11.04
N LEU A 741 -46.19 -19.08 9.73
CA LEU A 741 -47.29 -19.40 8.82
C LEU A 741 -47.59 -20.91 8.75
N ASN A 742 -46.73 -21.75 9.30
CA ASN A 742 -46.81 -23.22 9.24
C ASN A 742 -46.59 -23.85 10.64
N PRO A 743 -47.46 -23.55 11.63
CA PRO A 743 -47.29 -24.05 12.98
C PRO A 743 -47.28 -25.58 13.02
N GLY A 744 -46.36 -26.15 13.80
CA GLY A 744 -46.22 -27.61 13.99
C GLY A 744 -45.44 -28.35 12.89
N LYS A 745 -45.02 -27.67 11.81
CA LYS A 745 -44.14 -28.27 10.79
C LYS A 745 -42.67 -27.98 11.12
N ASP A 746 -41.84 -29.02 11.05
CA ASP A 746 -40.39 -28.89 11.16
C ASP A 746 -39.81 -28.22 9.90
N PRO A 747 -39.18 -27.02 10.00
CA PRO A 747 -38.57 -26.36 8.85
C PRO A 747 -37.42 -27.16 8.25
N LEU A 748 -36.68 -27.96 9.03
CA LEU A 748 -35.57 -28.78 8.50
C LEU A 748 -36.06 -29.80 7.46
N ALA A 749 -37.28 -30.31 7.63
CA ALA A 749 -37.89 -31.29 6.74
C ALA A 749 -38.79 -30.66 5.65
N HIS A 750 -39.41 -29.51 5.91
CA HIS A 750 -40.51 -29.00 5.08
C HIS A 750 -40.28 -27.62 4.45
N PHE A 751 -39.26 -26.87 4.87
CA PHE A 751 -38.99 -25.55 4.29
C PHE A 751 -38.41 -25.70 2.87
N PRO A 752 -38.96 -25.00 1.84
CA PRO A 752 -38.55 -25.21 0.45
C PRO A 752 -37.05 -25.08 0.18
N ALA A 753 -36.39 -24.05 0.70
CA ALA A 753 -34.95 -23.85 0.51
C ALA A 753 -34.12 -25.04 1.02
N ASN A 754 -34.56 -25.71 2.10
CA ASN A 754 -33.85 -26.84 2.71
C ASN A 754 -33.79 -28.06 1.79
N LYS A 755 -34.68 -28.18 0.78
CA LYS A 755 -34.60 -29.23 -0.24
C LYS A 755 -33.37 -29.07 -1.14
N LEU A 756 -32.93 -27.83 -1.40
CA LEU A 756 -31.74 -27.54 -2.20
C LEU A 756 -30.49 -27.40 -1.35
N THR A 757 -30.51 -26.58 -0.28
CA THR A 757 -29.32 -26.34 0.56
C THR A 757 -28.96 -27.55 1.42
N GLY A 758 -29.94 -28.40 1.75
CA GLY A 758 -29.72 -29.65 2.48
C GLY A 758 -28.88 -30.65 1.71
N LEU A 759 -28.76 -30.54 0.38
CA LEU A 759 -27.81 -31.33 -0.42
C LEU A 759 -26.36 -31.10 0.01
N ALA A 760 -26.06 -29.90 0.52
CA ALA A 760 -24.76 -29.49 1.01
C ALA A 760 -24.72 -29.41 2.55
N ASP A 761 -25.63 -30.11 3.25
CA ASP A 761 -25.72 -30.14 4.72
C ASP A 761 -25.83 -28.74 5.37
N ILE A 762 -26.55 -27.82 4.71
CA ILE A 762 -26.89 -26.50 5.22
C ILE A 762 -28.41 -26.35 5.27
N TYR A 763 -28.94 -25.98 6.43
CA TYR A 763 -30.38 -25.84 6.63
C TYR A 763 -30.73 -24.50 7.26
N PHE A 764 -31.79 -23.87 6.79
CA PHE A 764 -32.44 -22.75 7.45
C PHE A 764 -33.18 -23.25 8.69
N GLY A 765 -32.84 -22.70 9.86
CA GLY A 765 -33.42 -23.06 11.16
C GLY A 765 -34.63 -22.21 11.56
N PRO A 766 -35.39 -22.63 12.57
CA PRO A 766 -36.62 -21.95 13.01
C PRO A 766 -36.34 -20.62 13.72
N ASN A 767 -35.11 -20.36 14.19
CA ASN A 767 -34.87 -19.22 15.06
C ASN A 767 -34.55 -17.94 14.28
N LYS A 768 -35.28 -16.89 14.63
CA LYS A 768 -34.98 -15.51 14.27
C LYS A 768 -33.76 -15.03 15.06
N ARG A 769 -32.82 -14.37 14.40
CA ARG A 769 -31.57 -13.85 14.98
C ARG A 769 -31.54 -12.33 14.95
N PRO A 770 -30.77 -11.69 15.86
CA PRO A 770 -30.71 -10.23 15.93
C PRO A 770 -29.92 -9.67 14.76
N ARG A 771 -30.45 -8.59 14.15
CA ARG A 771 -29.67 -7.69 13.30
C ARG A 771 -28.62 -6.91 14.12
N GLY A 772 -27.64 -6.31 13.44
CA GLY A 772 -26.63 -5.49 14.10
C GLY A 772 -25.49 -5.03 13.21
N TYR A 773 -24.47 -4.43 13.85
CA TYR A 773 -23.21 -4.05 13.21
C TYR A 773 -22.22 -5.19 13.29
N PHE A 774 -21.73 -5.65 12.14
CA PHE A 774 -20.76 -6.74 12.04
C PHE A 774 -19.41 -6.19 11.64
N THR A 775 -18.33 -6.73 12.21
CA THR A 775 -16.95 -6.38 11.83
C THR A 775 -16.14 -7.63 11.56
N ILE A 776 -15.13 -7.52 10.70
CA ILE A 776 -14.23 -8.64 10.43
C ILE A 776 -13.43 -9.00 11.69
N HIS A 777 -13.45 -10.28 12.01
CA HIS A 777 -12.68 -10.94 13.04
C HIS A 777 -11.85 -12.06 12.40
N MET A 778 -10.56 -12.14 12.73
CA MET A 778 -9.70 -13.20 12.24
C MET A 778 -9.84 -14.43 13.15
N THR A 779 -10.24 -15.56 12.58
CA THR A 779 -10.32 -16.82 13.31
C THR A 779 -8.92 -17.39 13.62
N THR A 780 -8.85 -18.36 14.52
CA THR A 780 -7.60 -19.08 14.85
C THR A 780 -7.04 -19.87 13.66
N SER A 781 -7.86 -20.21 12.67
CA SER A 781 -7.43 -20.81 11.40
C SER A 781 -6.92 -19.79 10.38
N GLY A 782 -6.95 -18.49 10.71
CA GLY A 782 -6.54 -17.39 9.85
C GLY A 782 -7.56 -16.97 8.79
N ALA A 783 -8.76 -17.57 8.80
CA ALA A 783 -9.87 -17.19 7.93
C ALA A 783 -10.60 -15.96 8.50
N PRO A 784 -10.86 -14.90 7.71
CA PRO A 784 -11.70 -13.81 8.15
C PRO A 784 -13.17 -14.24 8.22
N GLU A 785 -13.84 -13.95 9.33
CA GLU A 785 -15.29 -14.06 9.49
C GLU A 785 -15.86 -12.75 10.04
N MET A 786 -17.15 -12.50 9.88
CA MET A 786 -17.80 -11.31 10.42
C MET A 786 -18.62 -11.63 11.66
N VAL A 787 -18.35 -10.90 12.74
CA VAL A 787 -19.01 -11.08 14.05
C VAL A 787 -19.64 -9.76 14.49
N ILE A 788 -20.82 -9.85 15.10
CA ILE A 788 -21.56 -8.68 15.59
C ILE A 788 -20.84 -7.99 16.77
N LYS A 789 -20.65 -6.66 16.66
CA LYS A 789 -19.79 -5.86 17.53
C LYS A 789 -20.44 -5.49 18.87
N THR A 790 -21.76 -5.21 18.92
CA THR A 790 -22.61 -5.02 20.12
C THR A 790 -24.03 -4.55 19.73
N THR A 791 -25.06 -4.86 20.52
CA THR A 791 -26.48 -4.52 20.28
C THR A 791 -26.94 -3.14 20.77
N GLN A 792 -26.06 -2.31 21.35
CA GLN A 792 -26.42 -0.95 21.77
C GLN A 792 -25.98 0.09 20.72
N HIS A 793 -26.98 0.72 20.10
CA HIS A 793 -26.82 1.81 19.15
C HIS A 793 -26.06 2.99 19.78
N MET A 794 -24.91 3.34 19.20
CA MET A 794 -24.36 4.70 19.29
C MET A 794 -24.49 5.33 17.90
N PRO A 795 -25.06 6.53 17.74
CA PRO A 795 -24.88 7.30 16.52
C PRO A 795 -23.41 7.73 16.46
N THR A 796 -22.63 7.15 15.56
CA THR A 796 -21.30 7.66 15.24
C THR A 796 -21.46 9.01 14.53
N THR A 797 -20.61 9.98 14.86
CA THR A 797 -20.51 11.29 14.18
C THR A 797 -20.42 11.15 12.66
N SER A 798 -19.92 10.01 12.16
CA SER A 798 -19.81 9.68 10.75
C SER A 798 -21.12 9.72 9.95
N ARG A 799 -22.29 9.43 10.57
CA ARG A 799 -23.58 9.48 9.86
C ARG A 799 -24.19 10.87 9.74
N LEU A 800 -23.91 11.76 10.69
CA LEU A 800 -24.41 13.15 10.67
C LEU A 800 -23.66 14.03 9.67
N LEU A 801 -22.44 13.65 9.31
CA LEU A 801 -21.54 14.36 8.41
C LEU A 801 -21.30 13.58 7.11
N GLU A 802 -22.11 12.55 6.84
CA GLU A 802 -21.98 11.72 5.65
C GLU A 802 -22.21 12.57 4.39
N ASN A 803 -21.25 12.57 3.48
CA ASN A 803 -21.20 13.39 2.26
C ASN A 803 -21.08 14.91 2.46
N ILE A 804 -20.64 15.38 3.63
CA ILE A 804 -20.31 16.80 3.88
C ILE A 804 -18.78 16.94 3.98
N THR A 805 -18.16 17.60 3.00
CA THR A 805 -16.72 17.90 3.01
C THR A 805 -16.42 19.30 3.55
N ASP A 806 -17.33 20.25 3.31
CA ASP A 806 -17.21 21.65 3.71
C ASP A 806 -18.60 22.20 4.10
N LEU A 807 -18.65 23.07 5.11
CA LEU A 807 -19.88 23.70 5.60
C LEU A 807 -19.69 25.23 5.63
N ASP A 808 -20.33 25.94 4.70
CA ASP A 808 -20.29 27.41 4.65
C ASP A 808 -21.40 28.01 5.52
N LEU A 809 -21.01 28.70 6.59
CA LEU A 809 -21.91 29.37 7.53
C LEU A 809 -21.90 30.91 7.39
N ASN A 810 -21.37 31.45 6.29
CA ASN A 810 -21.36 32.90 6.04
C ASN A 810 -22.71 33.40 5.50
N PHE A 811 -23.71 33.52 6.37
CA PHE A 811 -25.00 34.15 6.09
C PHE A 811 -25.39 35.10 7.24
N ASP A 812 -26.46 35.89 7.09
CA ASP A 812 -26.92 36.93 8.04
C ASP A 812 -27.49 36.35 9.36
N ALA A 813 -26.70 35.55 10.08
CA ALA A 813 -26.98 35.09 11.43
C ALA A 813 -25.69 34.64 12.14
N ASP A 814 -25.40 35.24 13.29
CA ASP A 814 -24.29 34.80 14.14
C ASP A 814 -24.72 33.56 14.96
N PRO A 815 -23.98 32.44 14.90
CA PRO A 815 -24.33 31.23 15.65
C PRO A 815 -24.03 31.41 17.15
N GLY A 816 -24.96 30.98 17.99
CA GLY A 816 -24.80 31.01 19.45
C GLY A 816 -24.06 29.79 20.00
N GLU A 817 -23.36 29.97 21.13
CA GLU A 817 -22.73 28.84 21.84
C GLU A 817 -23.77 27.97 22.56
N LEU A 818 -23.66 26.65 22.36
CA LEU A 818 -24.39 25.63 23.12
C LEU A 818 -23.57 25.17 24.33
N VAL A 819 -24.08 25.44 25.53
CA VAL A 819 -23.50 24.90 26.77
C VAL A 819 -24.01 23.48 27.01
N VAL A 820 -23.23 22.49 26.55
CA VAL A 820 -23.59 21.07 26.63
C VAL A 820 -23.21 20.48 28.00
N LYS A 821 -24.21 20.24 28.86
CA LYS A 821 -24.02 19.60 30.19
C LYS A 821 -24.27 18.09 30.21
N SER A 822 -24.86 17.52 29.16
CA SER A 822 -25.18 16.09 29.09
C SER A 822 -23.93 15.30 28.73
N THR A 823 -23.62 14.24 29.50
CA THR A 823 -22.54 13.30 29.18
C THR A 823 -22.88 12.36 28.02
N LYS A 824 -24.15 12.34 27.59
CA LYS A 824 -24.63 11.57 26.42
C LYS A 824 -24.66 12.39 25.13
N ALA A 825 -24.42 13.70 25.22
CA ALA A 825 -24.43 14.57 24.07
C ALA A 825 -23.07 14.56 23.38
N ILE A 826 -23.08 14.49 22.05
CA ILE A 826 -21.89 14.47 21.20
C ILE A 826 -21.81 15.84 20.50
N PRO A 827 -20.75 16.64 20.72
CA PRO A 827 -20.51 17.85 19.94
C PRO A 827 -20.24 17.47 18.48
N ILE A 828 -21.00 18.07 17.56
CA ILE A 828 -20.90 17.80 16.11
C ILE A 828 -20.09 18.91 15.44
N LEU A 829 -20.39 20.18 15.74
CA LEU A 829 -19.70 21.34 15.22
C LEU A 829 -19.14 22.18 16.36
N LYS A 830 -17.88 22.57 16.25
CA LYS A 830 -17.22 23.51 17.17
C LYS A 830 -16.54 24.62 16.40
N ASP A 831 -16.48 25.80 16.98
CA ASP A 831 -15.65 26.87 16.46
C ASP A 831 -14.14 26.63 16.72
N GLN A 832 -13.30 27.54 16.25
CA GLN A 832 -11.85 27.47 16.44
C GLN A 832 -11.41 27.60 17.92
N ALA A 833 -12.26 28.17 18.78
CA ALA A 833 -12.03 28.28 20.21
C ALA A 833 -12.53 27.05 21.00
N GLY A 834 -13.25 26.13 20.32
CA GLY A 834 -13.80 24.91 20.89
C GLY A 834 -15.22 25.04 21.44
N ALA A 835 -15.89 26.19 21.27
CA ALA A 835 -17.28 26.41 21.63
C ALA A 835 -18.19 25.53 20.75
N VAL A 836 -19.18 24.87 21.35
CA VAL A 836 -20.05 23.93 20.63
C VAL A 836 -21.15 24.71 19.93
N LEU A 837 -21.26 24.59 18.61
CA LEU A 837 -22.30 25.23 17.79
C LEU A 837 -23.41 24.24 17.38
N MET A 838 -23.13 22.94 17.47
CA MET A 838 -24.12 21.90 17.16
C MET A 838 -23.85 20.66 18.00
N THR A 839 -24.90 20.03 18.55
CA THR A 839 -24.78 18.77 19.28
C THR A 839 -25.94 17.83 18.99
N ALA A 840 -25.69 16.52 19.04
CA ALA A 840 -26.75 15.51 19.09
C ALA A 840 -26.73 14.79 20.42
N THR A 841 -27.91 14.48 20.94
CA THR A 841 -28.10 13.67 22.15
C THR A 841 -29.32 12.77 22.00
N GLU A 842 -29.35 11.70 22.77
CA GLU A 842 -30.55 10.90 22.97
C GLU A 842 -31.30 11.40 24.20
N TYR A 843 -32.63 11.50 24.09
CA TYR A 843 -33.53 11.83 25.20
C TYR A 843 -34.67 10.82 25.24
N GLY A 844 -34.62 9.89 26.22
CA GLY A 844 -35.52 8.75 26.26
C GLY A 844 -35.32 7.81 25.06
N LYS A 845 -36.38 7.57 24.28
CA LYS A 845 -36.33 6.84 22.99
C LYS A 845 -36.19 7.78 21.77
N GLY A 846 -36.20 9.09 22.00
CA GLY A 846 -36.09 10.10 20.95
C GLY A 846 -34.65 10.51 20.70
N ARG A 847 -34.36 10.96 19.48
CA ARG A 847 -33.09 11.56 19.09
C ARG A 847 -33.30 13.06 18.90
N MET A 848 -32.38 13.85 19.44
CA MET A 848 -32.44 15.31 19.37
C MET A 848 -31.14 15.85 18.83
N VAL A 849 -31.25 16.72 17.83
CA VAL A 849 -30.15 17.53 17.29
C VAL A 849 -30.46 18.97 17.64
N VAL A 850 -29.48 19.68 18.17
CA VAL A 850 -29.56 21.10 18.53
C VAL A 850 -28.48 21.83 17.74
N PHE A 851 -28.89 22.81 16.94
CA PHE A 851 -28.05 23.73 16.17
C PHE A 851 -28.42 25.15 16.59
#